data_AF-A0A1F6DIZ7-F1
#
_entry.id   AF-A0A1F6DIZ7-F1
#
_cell.length_a   1.000
_cell.length_b   1.000
_cell.length_c   1.000
_cell.angle_alpha   90.00
_cell.angle_beta   90.00
_cell.angle_gamma   90.00
#
_symmetry.space_group_name_H-M   'P 1'
#
loop_
_entity.id
_entity.type
_entity.pdbx_description
1 polymer ?
#
loop_
_entity_poly.entity_id
_entity_poly.type
_entity_poly.pdbx_seq_one_letter_code
_entity_poly.pdbx_strand_id
1 'polypeptide(L)'
;MASIDPERITYFAETDARGKRVPFGIRAKDRTRHVYVIGKSGMGKSTLLENMAVQDIRNGEGFAFIDPHGQSADAIMRHIPQERLKDVLYFNPSDLANPVAFNVLEKVDPDKRFLVVAGLMSVFKKIWVDAWSARMEYLLQYTLSALLEYPDATLLGVNRMLSEKGYRDAVVAHVTDPAVKSFWQDEYAKYSEKYAQEAGDAIKNKIGQFTSNPVVRNIIGQPHTSFNLRKFMDERKILIVNLSKGLIGESNANLLGSMLTTSLYLAAMSRADLSPREHAAAPNFYFYVDEFQSFANATFANILSEARKYKLNLTIAHQYVDQMEEDVRNAVFGNVGTTITFRVGPLDAEVLEKMFEPTFMATDIVSLGFAQIYLTMMIDGIGSPPFSAKTLPPIREPETTYYDVAIAESRKQFSSPRTEAEVNVSAFYAEQFASASSAKKDFKKDFRRDTPREGASHTQSARRTPEERTVITEEEKAQHKDDLRAILSGIQDAPKKASEPEQVPAVREEVDKIENRVTSKPLQQEEIRKETVHTEREQREHVPRGDVPRKVSEHSRSRQDRDLGKYGKTVERAERMPRNESRILSEKPKQHDLKNALAAALAGITAPETPSKNESVPEPVITPVPEVVSVVIEPSDAPSLHEEVLAESHPLKPKDVEKLREHFDEKAAVFAATKRAPHEVSPQALAHMMRITLRDKKKRPQ
;
A
#
# COMPACT_ATOMS: atom_id res chain seq x y z
N MET A 1 -6.31 22.17 24.12
CA MET A 1 -6.41 21.75 22.70
C MET A 1 -7.59 22.48 22.09
N ALA A 2 -7.40 23.23 21.01
CA ALA A 2 -8.51 23.90 20.33
C ALA A 2 -9.53 22.84 19.86
N SER A 3 -10.80 23.04 20.23
CA SER A 3 -11.91 22.20 19.75
C SER A 3 -11.92 22.23 18.22
N ILE A 4 -12.20 21.08 17.60
CA ILE A 4 -12.39 20.99 16.15
C ILE A 4 -13.51 21.97 15.79
N ASP A 5 -13.24 22.89 14.88
CA ASP A 5 -14.27 23.75 14.31
C ASP A 5 -15.01 22.94 13.22
N PRO A 6 -16.25 22.48 13.47
CA PRO A 6 -17.00 21.68 12.51
C PRO A 6 -17.38 22.47 11.25
N GLU A 7 -17.39 23.81 11.33
CA GLU A 7 -17.74 24.72 10.23
C GLU A 7 -16.54 25.12 9.39
N ARG A 8 -15.32 24.79 9.82
CA ARG A 8 -14.08 25.07 9.08
C ARG A 8 -14.17 24.52 7.66
N ILE A 9 -13.93 25.39 6.68
CA ILE A 9 -14.01 25.06 5.25
C ILE A 9 -12.61 24.73 4.72
N THR A 10 -12.50 23.62 3.99
CA THR A 10 -11.35 23.32 3.14
C THR A 10 -11.71 23.64 1.70
N TYR A 11 -11.12 24.70 1.16
CA TYR A 11 -11.43 25.23 -0.17
C TYR A 11 -10.76 24.38 -1.26
N PHE A 12 -11.49 24.01 -2.31
CA PHE A 12 -10.91 23.20 -3.40
C PHE A 12 -11.36 23.63 -4.80
N ALA A 13 -12.39 24.47 -4.91
CA ALA A 13 -12.91 24.91 -6.20
C ALA A 13 -13.52 26.33 -6.13
N GLU A 14 -13.81 26.89 -7.30
CA GLU A 14 -14.58 28.11 -7.51
C GLU A 14 -15.78 27.81 -8.42
N THR A 15 -16.89 28.50 -8.20
CA THR A 15 -18.07 28.39 -9.08
C THR A 15 -17.74 28.91 -10.48
N ASP A 16 -18.34 28.32 -11.51
CA ASP A 16 -18.24 28.80 -12.90
C ASP A 16 -19.59 29.27 -13.48
N ALA A 17 -20.66 29.18 -12.68
CA ALA A 17 -22.01 29.56 -13.07
C ALA A 17 -22.17 31.09 -13.19
N ARG A 18 -22.82 31.52 -14.29
CA ARG A 18 -23.27 32.92 -14.51
C ARG A 18 -22.18 33.98 -14.37
N GLY A 19 -20.92 33.62 -14.67
CA GLY A 19 -19.78 34.54 -14.65
C GLY A 19 -19.29 34.95 -13.26
N LYS A 20 -19.87 34.41 -12.17
CA LYS A 20 -19.38 34.64 -10.81
C LYS A 20 -18.45 33.51 -10.38
N ARG A 21 -17.20 33.87 -10.09
CA ARG A 21 -16.19 32.95 -9.53
C ARG A 21 -16.10 33.16 -8.04
N VAL A 22 -16.81 32.32 -7.29
CA VAL A 22 -16.82 32.35 -5.83
C VAL A 22 -16.09 31.09 -5.34
N PRO A 23 -14.97 31.24 -4.61
CA PRO A 23 -14.31 30.10 -3.99
C PRO A 23 -15.24 29.41 -2.99
N PHE A 24 -15.27 28.08 -3.04
CA PHE A 24 -16.01 27.24 -2.12
C PHE A 24 -15.20 26.01 -1.72
N GLY A 25 -15.70 25.31 -0.71
CA GLY A 25 -15.06 24.14 -0.15
C GLY A 25 -16.05 23.29 0.61
N ILE A 26 -15.50 22.31 1.33
CA ILE A 26 -16.27 21.37 2.14
C ILE A 26 -15.98 21.60 3.62
N ARG A 27 -17.04 21.62 4.44
CA ARG A 27 -16.92 21.82 5.89
C ARG A 27 -16.36 20.58 6.56
N ALA A 28 -15.63 20.75 7.66
CA ALA A 28 -14.99 19.65 8.39
C ALA A 28 -15.99 18.56 8.81
N LYS A 29 -17.20 18.93 9.22
CA LYS A 29 -18.28 17.97 9.55
C LYS A 29 -18.77 17.15 8.36
N ASP A 30 -18.80 17.75 7.16
CA ASP A 30 -19.28 17.11 5.94
C ASP A 30 -18.19 16.21 5.31
N ARG A 31 -16.91 16.60 5.45
CA ARG A 31 -15.75 15.77 5.07
C ARG A 31 -15.72 14.41 5.77
N THR A 32 -16.43 14.24 6.89
CA THR A 32 -16.50 12.95 7.61
C THR A 32 -17.16 11.84 6.78
N ARG A 33 -17.88 12.19 5.71
CA ARG A 33 -18.52 11.25 4.79
C ARG A 33 -17.67 10.91 3.58
N HIS A 34 -16.36 11.12 3.66
CA HIS A 34 -15.39 10.81 2.62
C HIS A 34 -15.57 11.65 1.34
N VAL A 35 -14.53 11.67 0.51
CA VAL A 35 -14.50 12.37 -0.77
C VAL A 35 -13.94 11.42 -1.83
N TYR A 36 -14.65 11.28 -2.94
CA TYR A 36 -14.23 10.51 -4.11
C TYR A 36 -13.90 11.45 -5.25
N VAL A 37 -12.69 11.31 -5.80
CA VAL A 37 -12.20 12.12 -6.91
C VAL A 37 -11.85 11.21 -8.08
N ILE A 38 -12.49 11.38 -9.23
CA ILE A 38 -12.22 10.57 -10.43
C ILE A 38 -11.84 11.43 -11.63
N GLY A 39 -10.94 10.94 -12.49
CA GLY A 39 -10.53 11.64 -13.70
C GLY A 39 -9.30 11.05 -14.36
N LYS A 40 -9.16 11.29 -15.67
CA LYS A 40 -7.94 10.93 -16.42
C LYS A 40 -6.69 11.59 -15.83
N SER A 41 -5.52 11.03 -16.15
CA SER A 41 -4.23 11.63 -15.78
C SER A 41 -4.09 13.05 -16.34
N GLY A 42 -3.41 13.93 -15.59
CA GLY A 42 -3.16 15.32 -15.97
C GLY A 42 -4.35 16.28 -15.86
N MET A 43 -5.50 15.86 -15.29
CA MET A 43 -6.70 16.72 -15.21
C MET A 43 -6.75 17.65 -13.98
N GLY A 44 -5.85 17.48 -13.00
CA GLY A 44 -5.78 18.30 -11.78
C GLY A 44 -6.15 17.59 -10.47
N LYS A 45 -6.32 16.26 -10.47
CA LYS A 45 -6.65 15.47 -9.26
C LYS A 45 -5.61 15.65 -8.14
N SER A 46 -4.34 15.42 -8.43
CA SER A 46 -3.25 15.52 -7.43
C SER A 46 -3.17 16.93 -6.86
N THR A 47 -3.28 17.96 -7.70
CA THR A 47 -3.36 19.37 -7.25
C THR A 47 -4.53 19.62 -6.31
N LEU A 48 -5.72 19.05 -6.57
CA LEU A 48 -6.86 19.17 -5.66
C LEU A 48 -6.54 18.53 -4.30
N LEU A 49 -5.98 17.31 -4.28
CA LEU A 49 -5.60 16.61 -3.06
C LEU A 49 -4.49 17.34 -2.28
N GLU A 50 -3.45 17.80 -2.97
CA GLU A 50 -2.35 18.62 -2.42
C GLU A 50 -2.90 19.89 -1.78
N ASN A 51 -3.77 20.63 -2.48
CA ASN A 51 -4.36 21.86 -1.96
C ASN A 51 -5.15 21.63 -0.68
N MET A 52 -5.89 20.52 -0.59
CA MET A 52 -6.61 20.14 0.62
C MET A 52 -5.64 19.77 1.75
N ALA A 53 -4.60 18.97 1.46
CA ALA A 53 -3.61 18.57 2.46
C ALA A 53 -2.79 19.77 3.00
N VAL A 54 -2.40 20.71 2.14
CA VAL A 54 -1.68 21.93 2.52
C VAL A 54 -2.55 22.83 3.41
N GLN A 55 -3.85 22.91 3.15
CA GLN A 55 -4.77 23.60 4.07
C GLN A 55 -4.86 22.88 5.41
N ASP A 56 -4.90 21.55 5.42
CA ASP A 56 -4.92 20.77 6.67
C ASP A 56 -3.63 20.97 7.49
N ILE A 57 -2.46 21.09 6.84
CA ILE A 57 -1.20 21.50 7.50
C ILE A 57 -1.37 22.84 8.20
N ARG A 58 -1.84 23.86 7.46
CA ARG A 58 -2.04 25.24 7.96
C ARG A 58 -3.09 25.32 9.08
N ASN A 59 -4.09 24.45 9.03
CA ASN A 59 -5.18 24.39 9.99
C ASN A 59 -4.81 23.64 11.29
N GLY A 60 -3.61 23.05 11.37
CA GLY A 60 -3.17 22.26 12.51
C GLY A 60 -3.82 20.88 12.58
N GLU A 61 -4.30 20.36 11.45
CA GLU A 61 -4.93 19.04 11.38
C GLU A 61 -3.87 17.95 11.21
N GLY A 62 -4.25 16.71 11.55
CA GLY A 62 -3.48 15.51 11.30
C GLY A 62 -4.01 14.76 10.09
N PHE A 63 -3.11 14.23 9.28
CA PHE A 63 -3.48 13.43 8.12
C PHE A 63 -2.42 12.41 7.74
N ALA A 64 -2.83 11.41 6.96
CA ALA A 64 -1.95 10.56 6.20
C ALA A 64 -2.13 10.84 4.70
N PHE A 65 -1.03 10.89 3.95
CA PHE A 65 -1.03 11.02 2.49
C PHE A 65 -0.20 9.89 1.89
N ILE A 66 -0.79 9.07 1.02
CA ILE A 66 -0.08 8.03 0.28
C ILE A 66 0.08 8.46 -1.18
N ASP A 67 1.34 8.55 -1.58
CA ASP A 67 1.75 8.88 -2.95
C ASP A 67 2.55 7.72 -3.57
N PRO A 68 2.02 7.04 -4.60
CA PRO A 68 2.75 6.01 -5.33
C PRO A 68 3.93 6.55 -6.15
N HIS A 69 3.93 7.81 -6.55
CA HIS A 69 4.91 8.38 -7.49
C HIS A 69 5.91 9.33 -6.82
N GLY A 70 5.53 9.96 -5.72
CA GLY A 70 6.38 10.79 -4.86
C GLY A 70 6.30 12.30 -5.12
N GLN A 71 5.76 12.73 -6.26
CA GLN A 71 5.69 14.15 -6.63
C GLN A 71 4.78 14.95 -5.68
N SER A 72 3.60 14.43 -5.37
CA SER A 72 2.62 15.05 -4.47
C SER A 72 3.15 15.05 -3.04
N ALA A 73 3.80 13.96 -2.62
CA ALA A 73 4.44 13.86 -1.30
C ALA A 73 5.52 14.95 -1.12
N ASP A 74 6.38 15.14 -2.13
CA ASP A 74 7.42 16.18 -2.08
C ASP A 74 6.84 17.59 -2.12
N ALA A 75 5.80 17.82 -2.93
CA ALA A 75 5.11 19.10 -2.97
C ALA A 75 4.53 19.46 -1.60
N ILE A 76 3.82 18.53 -0.95
CA ILE A 76 3.24 18.73 0.39
C ILE A 76 4.33 18.99 1.43
N MET A 77 5.45 18.26 1.38
CA MET A 77 6.58 18.45 2.30
C MET A 77 7.16 19.87 2.25
N ARG A 78 7.12 20.55 1.10
CA ARG A 78 7.60 21.94 0.97
C ARG A 78 6.73 22.95 1.73
N HIS A 79 5.51 22.57 2.09
CA HIS A 79 4.56 23.40 2.83
C HIS A 79 4.56 23.16 4.35
N ILE A 80 5.42 22.28 4.87
CA ILE A 80 5.53 22.05 6.33
C ILE A 80 6.11 23.30 7.00
N PRO A 81 5.37 23.94 7.93
CA PRO A 81 5.86 25.10 8.65
C PRO A 81 6.76 24.67 9.83
N GLN A 82 7.54 25.63 10.35
CA GLN A 82 8.55 25.37 11.38
C GLN A 82 7.97 24.72 12.64
N GLU A 83 6.78 25.15 13.06
CA GLU A 83 6.09 24.67 14.27
C GLU A 83 5.58 23.23 14.16
N ARG A 84 5.48 22.67 12.94
CA ARG A 84 5.02 21.29 12.69
C ARG A 84 6.14 20.32 12.35
N LEU A 85 7.41 20.74 12.33
CA LEU A 85 8.53 19.88 11.93
C LEU A 85 8.61 18.56 12.71
N LYS A 86 8.24 18.59 14.00
CA LYS A 86 8.25 17.41 14.89
C LYS A 86 7.00 16.53 14.81
N ASP A 87 6.03 16.94 14.01
CA ASP A 87 4.78 16.19 13.81
C ASP A 87 4.79 15.38 12.53
N VAL A 88 5.84 15.47 11.71
CA VAL A 88 5.89 14.85 10.39
C VAL A 88 6.72 13.57 10.43
N LEU A 89 6.12 12.47 9.98
CA LEU A 89 6.84 11.30 9.48
C LEU A 89 6.79 11.32 7.95
N TYR A 90 7.96 11.50 7.35
CA TYR A 90 8.17 11.28 5.93
C TYR A 90 8.63 9.84 5.71
N PHE A 91 7.70 8.96 5.38
CA PHE A 91 7.95 7.56 5.09
C PHE A 91 8.38 7.42 3.63
N ASN A 92 9.69 7.28 3.40
CA ASN A 92 10.25 7.09 2.07
C ASN A 92 11.13 5.82 2.03
N PRO A 93 10.62 4.69 1.50
CA PRO A 93 11.40 3.47 1.39
C PRO A 93 12.65 3.61 0.52
N SER A 94 12.71 4.57 -0.40
CA SER A 94 13.91 4.79 -1.21
C SER A 94 15.08 5.42 -0.44
N ASP A 95 14.86 5.90 0.80
CA ASP A 95 15.92 6.34 1.71
C ASP A 95 16.61 5.13 2.35
N LEU A 96 17.58 4.58 1.62
CA LEU A 96 18.30 3.38 2.04
C LEU A 96 19.18 3.58 3.28
N ALA A 97 19.59 4.82 3.54
CA ALA A 97 20.49 5.14 4.65
C ALA A 97 19.73 5.18 5.98
N ASN A 98 18.44 5.52 5.96
CA ASN A 98 17.61 5.75 7.13
C ASN A 98 16.27 5.01 7.01
N PRO A 99 16.25 3.66 6.97
CA PRO A 99 15.00 2.91 6.89
C PRO A 99 14.10 3.18 8.10
N VAL A 100 12.83 3.44 7.83
CA VAL A 100 11.79 3.51 8.86
C VAL A 100 11.32 2.10 9.19
N ALA A 101 11.49 1.66 10.44
CA ALA A 101 11.06 0.34 10.87
C ALA A 101 9.52 0.26 10.90
N PHE A 102 8.94 -0.75 10.23
CA PHE A 102 7.50 -0.98 10.17
C PHE A 102 7.19 -2.48 10.16
N ASN A 103 6.76 -3.00 11.31
CA ASN A 103 6.35 -4.39 11.47
C ASN A 103 4.84 -4.48 11.72
N VAL A 104 4.12 -4.93 10.70
CA VAL A 104 2.67 -5.15 10.74
C VAL A 104 2.23 -6.23 11.74
N LEU A 105 3.15 -7.11 12.16
CA LEU A 105 2.86 -8.19 13.12
C LEU A 105 3.09 -7.77 14.58
N GLU A 106 3.63 -6.58 14.83
CA GLU A 106 4.01 -6.15 16.18
C GLU A 106 2.79 -5.85 17.06
N LYS A 107 2.77 -6.43 18.28
CA LYS A 107 1.87 -6.07 19.40
C LYS A 107 0.40 -5.92 19.01
N VAL A 108 -0.07 -6.82 18.16
CA VAL A 108 -1.47 -6.86 17.75
C VAL A 108 -2.32 -7.46 18.88
N ASP A 109 -3.31 -6.70 19.31
CA ASP A 109 -4.37 -7.13 20.23
C ASP A 109 -4.95 -8.49 19.79
N PRO A 110 -5.01 -9.50 20.66
CA PRO A 110 -5.55 -10.83 20.33
C PRO A 110 -6.88 -10.78 19.57
N ASP A 111 -7.79 -9.89 19.98
CA ASP A 111 -9.12 -9.76 19.39
C ASP A 111 -9.09 -9.11 17.99
N LYS A 112 -7.94 -8.60 17.54
CA LYS A 112 -7.77 -7.93 16.23
C LYS A 112 -6.81 -8.66 15.31
N ARG A 113 -6.16 -9.74 15.78
CA ARG A 113 -5.21 -10.54 14.98
C ARG A 113 -5.83 -11.03 13.67
N PHE A 114 -7.10 -11.45 13.69
CA PHE A 114 -7.80 -11.90 12.49
C PHE A 114 -7.92 -10.82 11.41
N LEU A 115 -8.05 -9.55 11.79
CA LEU A 115 -8.10 -8.43 10.85
C LEU A 115 -6.74 -8.15 10.20
N VAL A 116 -5.65 -8.29 10.96
CA VAL A 116 -4.28 -8.19 10.41
C VAL A 116 -4.03 -9.30 9.40
N VAL A 117 -4.38 -10.54 9.74
CA VAL A 117 -4.26 -11.67 8.83
C VAL A 117 -5.11 -11.43 7.58
N ALA A 118 -6.41 -11.13 7.72
CA ALA A 118 -7.30 -10.88 6.59
C ALA A 118 -6.80 -9.73 5.68
N GLY A 119 -6.31 -8.64 6.28
CA GLY A 119 -5.68 -7.54 5.57
C GLY A 119 -4.48 -8.00 4.75
N LEU A 120 -3.50 -8.64 5.38
CA LEU A 120 -2.31 -9.17 4.70
C LEU A 120 -2.65 -10.16 3.59
N MET A 121 -3.61 -11.06 3.84
CA MET A 121 -4.07 -12.02 2.84
C MET A 121 -4.70 -11.32 1.62
N SER A 122 -5.49 -10.27 1.85
CA SER A 122 -6.05 -9.44 0.78
C SER A 122 -4.95 -8.75 -0.04
N VAL A 123 -3.91 -8.22 0.63
CA VAL A 123 -2.74 -7.64 -0.05
C VAL A 123 -2.04 -8.67 -0.92
N PHE A 124 -1.72 -9.84 -0.37
CA PHE A 124 -0.99 -10.90 -1.08
C PHE A 124 -1.78 -11.46 -2.27
N LYS A 125 -3.09 -11.68 -2.09
CA LYS A 125 -3.98 -12.10 -3.17
C LYS A 125 -4.01 -11.09 -4.31
N LYS A 126 -4.01 -9.78 -3.99
CA LYS A 126 -3.97 -8.71 -4.99
C LYS A 126 -2.63 -8.62 -5.72
N ILE A 127 -1.51 -8.82 -5.04
CA ILE A 127 -0.18 -8.77 -5.69
C ILE A 127 0.02 -9.99 -6.60
N TRP A 128 -0.60 -11.13 -6.30
CA TRP A 128 -0.37 -12.40 -6.99
C TRP A 128 -1.64 -13.02 -7.57
N VAL A 129 -2.53 -12.21 -8.18
CA VAL A 129 -3.84 -12.65 -8.71
C VAL A 129 -3.75 -13.94 -9.53
N ASP A 130 -2.80 -14.02 -10.46
CA ASP A 130 -2.65 -15.17 -11.37
C ASP A 130 -1.87 -16.36 -10.77
N ALA A 131 -1.28 -16.19 -9.59
CA ALA A 131 -0.39 -17.15 -8.94
C ALA A 131 -0.79 -17.47 -7.49
N TRP A 132 -2.04 -17.17 -7.13
CA TRP A 132 -2.63 -17.43 -5.82
C TRP A 132 -3.40 -18.74 -5.83
N SER A 133 -3.28 -19.54 -4.77
CA SER A 133 -3.99 -20.82 -4.67
C SER A 133 -4.62 -20.99 -3.30
N ALA A 134 -5.76 -21.69 -3.23
CA ALA A 134 -6.44 -21.98 -1.97
C ALA A 134 -5.53 -22.67 -0.93
N ARG A 135 -4.62 -23.53 -1.40
CA ARG A 135 -3.62 -24.20 -0.54
C ARG A 135 -2.60 -23.21 0.03
N MET A 136 -2.10 -22.29 -0.81
CA MET A 136 -1.19 -21.23 -0.36
C MET A 136 -1.88 -20.34 0.67
N GLU A 137 -3.13 -19.97 0.40
CA GLU A 137 -3.96 -19.16 1.27
C GLU A 137 -4.12 -19.80 2.65
N TYR A 138 -4.55 -21.07 2.68
CA TYR A 138 -4.75 -21.83 3.90
C TYR A 138 -3.47 -21.94 4.74
N LEU A 139 -2.34 -22.34 4.13
CA LEU A 139 -1.08 -22.52 4.84
C LEU A 139 -0.49 -21.18 5.31
N LEU A 140 -0.59 -20.11 4.51
CA LEU A 140 -0.10 -18.79 4.90
C LEU A 140 -0.96 -18.18 6.02
N GLN A 141 -2.28 -18.36 5.99
CA GLN A 141 -3.18 -17.91 7.06
C GLN A 141 -2.74 -18.47 8.42
N TYR A 142 -2.56 -19.78 8.53
CA TYR A 142 -2.10 -20.40 9.78
C TYR A 142 -0.67 -20.02 10.17
N THR A 143 0.18 -19.73 9.17
CA THR A 143 1.53 -19.22 9.41
C THR A 143 1.51 -17.83 10.03
N LEU A 144 0.75 -16.90 9.43
CA LEU A 144 0.61 -15.54 9.96
C LEU A 144 -0.06 -15.52 11.33
N SER A 145 -1.12 -16.31 11.52
CA SER A 145 -1.79 -16.44 12.82
C SER A 145 -0.84 -16.91 13.90
N ALA A 146 -0.01 -17.93 13.62
CA ALA A 146 0.98 -18.42 14.58
C ALA A 146 2.07 -17.37 14.88
N LEU A 147 2.56 -16.66 13.87
CA LEU A 147 3.58 -15.63 14.04
C LEU A 147 3.07 -14.42 14.85
N LEU A 148 1.78 -14.06 14.76
CA LEU A 148 1.19 -13.00 15.58
C LEU A 148 1.15 -13.32 17.09
N GLU A 149 1.31 -14.59 17.45
CA GLU A 149 1.41 -15.04 18.85
C GLU A 149 2.85 -15.18 19.34
N TYR A 150 3.83 -15.04 18.43
CA TYR A 150 5.24 -15.21 18.75
C TYR A 150 5.93 -13.86 18.98
N PRO A 151 6.67 -13.69 20.09
CA PRO A 151 7.39 -12.45 20.37
C PRO A 151 8.34 -12.06 19.24
N ASP A 152 8.38 -10.76 18.94
CA ASP A 152 9.30 -10.14 17.97
C ASP A 152 9.30 -10.77 16.57
N ALA A 153 8.23 -11.49 16.23
CA ALA A 153 8.04 -12.08 14.92
C ALA A 153 7.91 -10.99 13.84
N THR A 154 8.51 -11.26 12.68
CA THR A 154 8.41 -10.42 11.48
C THR A 154 7.94 -11.27 10.31
N LEU A 155 7.66 -10.62 9.17
CA LEU A 155 7.33 -11.34 7.94
C LEU A 155 8.48 -12.25 7.45
N LEU A 156 9.72 -12.04 7.93
CA LEU A 156 10.83 -12.96 7.69
C LEU A 156 10.58 -14.35 8.32
N GLY A 157 9.81 -14.38 9.41
CA GLY A 157 9.39 -15.58 10.15
C GLY A 157 8.65 -16.60 9.29
N VAL A 158 7.95 -16.17 8.23
CA VAL A 158 7.17 -17.05 7.36
C VAL A 158 8.07 -18.12 6.72
N ASN A 159 9.24 -17.72 6.22
CA ASN A 159 10.15 -18.66 5.56
C ASN A 159 10.75 -19.68 6.53
N ARG A 160 11.08 -19.24 7.76
CA ARG A 160 11.59 -20.11 8.83
C ARG A 160 10.51 -21.07 9.31
N MET A 161 9.28 -20.60 9.48
CA MET A 161 8.15 -21.43 9.94
C MET A 161 7.89 -22.63 9.01
N LEU A 162 8.02 -22.41 7.71
CA LEU A 162 7.81 -23.45 6.69
C LEU A 162 9.02 -24.38 6.52
N SER A 163 10.24 -23.91 6.79
CA SER A 163 11.48 -24.65 6.47
C SER A 163 12.17 -25.27 7.69
N GLU A 164 12.10 -24.63 8.86
CA GLU A 164 12.84 -25.02 10.06
C GLU A 164 11.90 -25.61 11.11
N LYS A 165 12.04 -26.91 11.38
CA LYS A 165 11.25 -27.59 12.42
C LYS A 165 11.47 -26.95 13.80
N GLY A 166 12.72 -26.64 14.17
CA GLY A 166 13.03 -26.08 15.50
C GLY A 166 12.39 -24.70 15.74
N TYR A 167 12.47 -23.80 14.76
CA TYR A 167 11.79 -22.50 14.84
C TYR A 167 10.27 -22.68 14.90
N ARG A 168 9.72 -23.57 14.08
CA ARG A 168 8.29 -23.90 14.11
C ARG A 168 7.84 -24.42 15.48
N ASP A 169 8.57 -25.36 16.07
CA ASP A 169 8.23 -25.90 17.38
C ASP A 169 8.25 -24.79 18.46
N ALA A 170 9.22 -23.86 18.38
CA ALA A 170 9.29 -22.71 19.28
C ALA A 170 8.12 -21.73 19.11
N VAL A 171 7.70 -21.44 17.87
CA VAL A 171 6.52 -20.61 17.59
C VAL A 171 5.25 -21.28 18.10
N VAL A 172 5.03 -22.56 17.76
CA VAL A 172 3.82 -23.32 18.14
C VAL A 172 3.69 -23.48 19.65
N ALA A 173 4.80 -23.49 20.39
CA ALA A 173 4.77 -23.49 21.86
C ALA A 173 4.12 -22.22 22.46
N HIS A 174 4.14 -21.09 21.74
CA HIS A 174 3.53 -19.83 22.16
C HIS A 174 2.08 -19.66 21.67
N VAL A 175 1.65 -20.48 20.71
CA VAL A 175 0.29 -20.40 20.14
C VAL A 175 -0.74 -20.80 21.20
N THR A 176 -1.68 -19.89 21.46
CA THR A 176 -2.79 -20.08 22.39
C THR A 176 -4.08 -20.46 21.67
N ASP A 177 -4.26 -20.08 20.40
CA ASP A 177 -5.42 -20.46 19.60
C ASP A 177 -5.46 -21.98 19.34
N PRO A 178 -6.51 -22.70 19.80
CA PRO A 178 -6.58 -24.16 19.63
C PRO A 178 -6.61 -24.63 18.18
N ALA A 179 -7.23 -23.86 17.27
CA ALA A 179 -7.33 -24.23 15.86
C ALA A 179 -5.98 -24.06 15.15
N VAL A 180 -5.27 -22.96 15.43
CA VAL A 180 -3.92 -22.74 14.91
C VAL A 180 -2.96 -23.81 15.45
N LYS A 181 -3.07 -24.14 16.74
CA LYS A 181 -2.23 -25.17 17.36
C LYS A 181 -2.50 -26.56 16.79
N SER A 182 -3.76 -26.95 16.64
CA SER A 182 -4.14 -28.24 16.05
C SER A 182 -3.71 -28.35 14.59
N PHE A 183 -3.83 -27.28 13.80
CA PHE A 183 -3.28 -27.27 12.44
C PHE A 183 -1.80 -27.65 12.42
N TRP A 184 -0.97 -27.01 13.26
CA TRP A 184 0.47 -27.28 13.26
C TRP A 184 0.85 -28.63 13.88
N GLN A 185 0.17 -29.07 14.94
CA GLN A 185 0.50 -30.30 15.68
C GLN A 185 -0.14 -31.57 15.08
N ASP A 186 -1.33 -31.46 14.49
CA ASP A 186 -2.11 -32.61 14.05
C ASP A 186 -2.26 -32.70 12.54
N GLU A 187 -2.35 -31.58 11.82
CA GLU A 187 -2.55 -31.57 10.37
C GLU A 187 -1.20 -31.50 9.64
N TYR A 188 -0.46 -30.41 9.81
CA TYR A 188 0.83 -30.17 9.16
C TYR A 188 1.85 -31.24 9.55
N ALA A 189 1.84 -31.73 10.79
CA ALA A 189 2.73 -32.80 11.24
C ALA A 189 2.51 -34.13 10.49
N LYS A 190 1.33 -34.37 9.92
CA LYS A 190 1.02 -35.55 9.11
C LYS A 190 1.39 -35.38 7.63
N TYR A 191 1.76 -34.17 7.21
CA TYR A 191 2.21 -33.95 5.84
C TYR A 191 3.50 -34.74 5.58
N SER A 192 3.57 -35.40 4.43
CA SER A 192 4.85 -35.98 4.00
C SER A 192 5.87 -34.86 3.80
N GLU A 193 7.15 -35.15 4.01
CA GLU A 193 8.22 -34.15 3.85
C GLU A 193 8.19 -33.50 2.46
N LYS A 194 7.98 -34.31 1.42
CA LYS A 194 7.81 -33.85 0.05
C LYS A 194 6.62 -32.91 -0.11
N TYR A 195 5.45 -33.27 0.45
CA TYR A 195 4.26 -32.43 0.35
C TYR A 195 4.41 -31.10 1.10
N ALA A 196 5.00 -31.14 2.30
CA ALA A 196 5.28 -29.94 3.08
C ALA A 196 6.24 -28.99 2.35
N GLN A 197 7.28 -29.52 1.70
CA GLN A 197 8.19 -28.73 0.86
C GLN A 197 7.44 -28.12 -0.33
N GLU A 198 6.72 -28.91 -1.13
CA GLU A 198 5.96 -28.43 -2.30
C GLU A 198 4.87 -27.41 -1.93
N ALA A 199 4.28 -27.50 -0.73
CA ALA A 199 3.33 -26.52 -0.22
C ALA A 199 4.00 -25.23 0.24
N GLY A 200 5.12 -25.35 0.96
CA GLY A 200 5.86 -24.22 1.46
C GLY A 200 6.60 -23.42 0.37
N ASP A 201 7.13 -24.08 -0.66
CA ASP A 201 7.99 -23.45 -1.68
C ASP A 201 7.29 -22.30 -2.41
N ALA A 202 6.01 -22.45 -2.73
CA ALA A 202 5.25 -21.40 -3.40
C ALA A 202 5.15 -20.12 -2.52
N ILE A 203 4.89 -20.29 -1.21
CA ILE A 203 4.83 -19.18 -0.24
C ILE A 203 6.22 -18.58 -0.06
N LYS A 204 7.24 -19.42 0.15
CA LYS A 204 8.62 -18.98 0.37
C LYS A 204 9.16 -18.16 -0.79
N ASN A 205 8.88 -18.58 -2.02
CA ASN A 205 9.29 -17.84 -3.21
C ASN A 205 8.61 -16.46 -3.26
N LYS A 206 7.34 -16.38 -2.90
CA LYS A 206 6.52 -15.16 -2.94
C LYS A 206 6.92 -14.17 -1.84
N ILE A 207 7.03 -14.62 -0.59
CA ILE A 207 7.57 -13.80 0.52
C ILE A 207 9.07 -13.48 0.32
N GLY A 208 9.81 -14.42 -0.27
CA GLY A 208 11.20 -14.26 -0.68
C GLY A 208 11.43 -13.07 -1.62
N GLN A 209 10.49 -12.76 -2.53
CA GLN A 209 10.60 -11.61 -3.44
C GLN A 209 10.68 -10.28 -2.69
N PHE A 210 9.97 -10.13 -1.57
CA PHE A 210 10.04 -8.92 -0.75
C PHE A 210 11.25 -8.90 0.17
N THR A 211 11.53 -10.03 0.81
CA THR A 211 12.58 -10.16 1.81
C THR A 211 13.99 -10.24 1.21
N SER A 212 14.12 -10.59 -0.07
CA SER A 212 15.40 -10.53 -0.79
C SER A 212 15.83 -9.09 -1.09
N ASN A 213 14.88 -8.17 -1.29
CA ASN A 213 15.17 -6.77 -1.52
C ASN A 213 15.59 -6.08 -0.20
N PRO A 214 16.84 -5.59 -0.08
CA PRO A 214 17.33 -4.95 1.15
C PRO A 214 16.48 -3.75 1.58
N VAL A 215 15.91 -3.02 0.62
CA VAL A 215 15.07 -1.84 0.85
C VAL A 215 13.86 -2.21 1.70
N VAL A 216 13.10 -3.22 1.26
CA VAL A 216 11.90 -3.68 1.94
C VAL A 216 12.26 -4.48 3.19
N ARG A 217 13.28 -5.36 3.09
CA ARG A 217 13.74 -6.19 4.22
C ARG A 217 14.12 -5.36 5.44
N ASN A 218 14.82 -4.24 5.24
CA ASN A 218 15.23 -3.37 6.35
C ASN A 218 14.05 -2.59 6.95
N ILE A 219 12.89 -2.53 6.30
CA ILE A 219 11.67 -1.91 6.83
C ILE A 219 10.85 -2.94 7.62
N ILE A 220 10.52 -4.07 6.97
CA ILE A 220 9.57 -5.07 7.50
C ILE A 220 10.21 -6.16 8.35
N GLY A 221 11.54 -6.28 8.29
CA GLY A 221 12.32 -7.30 8.98
C GLY A 221 12.82 -6.87 10.35
N GLN A 222 12.54 -5.63 10.77
CA GLN A 222 12.81 -5.16 12.12
C GLN A 222 11.66 -5.58 13.05
N PRO A 223 11.92 -6.00 14.30
CA PRO A 223 10.88 -6.53 15.21
C PRO A 223 9.91 -5.44 15.69
N HIS A 224 10.37 -4.20 15.82
CA HIS A 224 9.59 -3.09 16.36
C HIS A 224 9.39 -1.98 15.33
N THR A 225 8.16 -1.49 15.24
CA THR A 225 7.75 -0.31 14.49
C THR A 225 8.22 0.94 15.23
N SER A 226 8.80 1.86 14.46
CA SER A 226 9.39 3.10 14.97
C SER A 226 8.39 4.22 15.26
N PHE A 227 7.13 4.05 14.87
CA PHE A 227 6.06 5.03 14.99
C PHE A 227 4.76 4.39 15.51
N ASN A 228 3.80 5.20 15.95
CA ASN A 228 2.51 4.73 16.44
C ASN A 228 1.36 5.48 15.74
N LEU A 229 0.64 4.79 14.84
CA LEU A 229 -0.42 5.42 14.06
C LEU A 229 -1.59 5.92 14.92
N ARG A 230 -1.91 5.26 16.04
CA ARG A 230 -2.95 5.74 16.96
C ARG A 230 -2.56 7.08 17.57
N LYS A 231 -1.30 7.24 17.99
CA LYS A 231 -0.78 8.56 18.43
C LYS A 231 -0.82 9.59 17.31
N PHE A 232 -0.49 9.20 16.08
CA PHE A 232 -0.57 10.13 14.95
C PHE A 232 -1.98 10.67 14.77
N MET A 233 -2.97 9.80 14.90
CA MET A 233 -4.37 10.19 14.84
C MET A 233 -4.76 11.10 16.01
N ASP A 234 -4.46 10.71 17.24
CA ASP A 234 -4.92 11.40 18.45
C ASP A 234 -4.20 12.74 18.70
N GLU A 235 -2.93 12.84 18.32
CA GLU A 235 -2.08 14.02 18.50
C GLU A 235 -2.03 14.92 17.25
N ARG A 236 -2.83 14.62 16.22
CA ARG A 236 -2.89 15.38 14.95
C ARG A 236 -1.53 15.47 14.24
N LYS A 237 -0.78 14.36 14.19
CA LYS A 237 0.48 14.29 13.44
C LYS A 237 0.25 14.06 11.95
N ILE A 238 1.31 14.20 11.16
CA ILE A 238 1.29 14.12 9.70
C ILE A 238 2.13 12.93 9.26
N LEU A 239 1.52 12.03 8.50
CA LEU A 239 2.21 10.93 7.82
C LEU A 239 2.21 11.21 6.32
N ILE A 240 3.38 11.41 5.72
CA ILE A 240 3.53 11.56 4.27
C ILE A 240 4.31 10.35 3.77
N VAL A 241 3.66 9.53 2.95
CA VAL A 241 4.20 8.28 2.43
C VAL A 241 4.57 8.50 0.97
N ASN A 242 5.87 8.61 0.71
CA ASN A 242 6.42 8.60 -0.64
C ASN A 242 6.87 7.19 -0.98
N LEU A 243 6.06 6.44 -1.75
CA LEU A 243 6.41 5.08 -2.14
C LEU A 243 7.33 5.04 -3.35
N SER A 244 7.39 6.09 -4.17
CA SER A 244 8.27 6.17 -5.35
C SER A 244 8.36 4.85 -6.12
N LYS A 245 7.23 4.37 -6.67
CA LYS A 245 7.10 3.09 -7.39
C LYS A 245 8.20 2.84 -8.41
N GLY A 246 8.66 3.89 -9.10
CA GLY A 246 9.76 3.81 -10.07
C GLY A 246 11.12 3.45 -9.46
N LEU A 247 11.35 3.77 -8.18
CA LEU A 247 12.60 3.48 -7.46
C LEU A 247 12.57 2.14 -6.73
N ILE A 248 11.45 1.80 -6.09
CA ILE A 248 11.38 0.58 -5.26
C ILE A 248 10.69 -0.60 -5.94
N GLY A 249 10.06 -0.37 -7.09
CA GLY A 249 9.27 -1.35 -7.83
C GLY A 249 7.80 -1.39 -7.37
N GLU A 250 6.92 -1.71 -8.31
CA GLU A 250 5.46 -1.65 -8.12
C GLU A 250 4.97 -2.60 -7.02
N SER A 251 5.40 -3.87 -7.04
CA SER A 251 4.95 -4.86 -6.04
C SER A 251 5.34 -4.46 -4.61
N ASN A 252 6.52 -3.85 -4.43
CA ASN A 252 7.01 -3.40 -3.13
C ASN A 252 6.23 -2.19 -2.62
N ALA A 253 5.98 -1.22 -3.50
CA ALA A 253 5.14 -0.07 -3.19
C ALA A 253 3.71 -0.50 -2.83
N ASN A 254 3.11 -1.40 -3.62
CA ASN A 254 1.76 -1.90 -3.36
C ASN A 254 1.69 -2.65 -2.03
N LEU A 255 2.70 -3.46 -1.68
CA LEU A 255 2.80 -4.13 -0.39
C LEU A 255 2.84 -3.11 0.76
N LEU A 256 3.80 -2.18 0.74
CA LEU A 256 3.99 -1.20 1.81
C LEU A 256 2.77 -0.27 1.97
N GLY A 257 2.24 0.27 0.86
CA GLY A 257 1.06 1.13 0.89
C GLY A 257 -0.18 0.42 1.42
N SER A 258 -0.38 -0.85 1.05
CA SER A 258 -1.51 -1.64 1.54
C SER A 258 -1.36 -2.00 3.02
N MET A 259 -0.17 -2.40 3.48
CA MET A 259 0.07 -2.67 4.90
C MET A 259 -0.11 -1.42 5.76
N LEU A 260 0.42 -0.26 5.33
CA LEU A 260 0.21 1.02 6.02
C LEU A 260 -1.27 1.39 6.10
N THR A 261 -2.03 1.14 5.02
CA THR A 261 -3.49 1.34 5.00
C THR A 261 -4.18 0.46 6.04
N THR A 262 -3.86 -0.85 6.08
CA THR A 262 -4.42 -1.78 7.06
C THR A 262 -4.06 -1.37 8.48
N SER A 263 -2.80 -1.03 8.76
CA SER A 263 -2.38 -0.56 10.08
C SER A 263 -3.07 0.75 10.49
N LEU A 264 -3.32 1.67 9.55
CA LEU A 264 -4.05 2.91 9.81
C LEU A 264 -5.53 2.64 10.12
N TYR A 265 -6.17 1.72 9.41
CA TYR A 265 -7.54 1.30 9.71
C TYR A 265 -7.65 0.67 11.10
N LEU A 266 -6.73 -0.22 11.47
CA LEU A 266 -6.70 -0.83 12.80
C LEU A 266 -6.42 0.19 13.91
N ALA A 267 -5.54 1.14 13.66
CA ALA A 267 -5.31 2.26 14.56
C ALA A 267 -6.59 3.10 14.73
N ALA A 268 -7.35 3.34 13.67
CA ALA A 268 -8.65 4.01 13.76
C ALA A 268 -9.64 3.19 14.60
N MET A 269 -9.87 1.91 14.26
CA MET A 269 -10.77 1.03 15.00
C MET A 269 -10.40 0.93 16.48
N SER A 270 -9.12 1.05 16.83
CA SER A 270 -8.69 1.01 18.22
C SER A 270 -9.35 2.12 19.06
N ARG A 271 -9.79 3.24 18.47
CA ARG A 271 -10.54 4.32 19.15
C ARG A 271 -11.91 3.89 19.68
N ALA A 272 -12.36 2.66 19.42
CA ALA A 272 -13.50 2.06 20.09
C ALA A 272 -13.34 1.99 21.62
N ASP A 273 -12.09 2.06 22.11
CA ASP A 273 -11.75 2.10 23.54
C ASP A 273 -12.03 3.45 24.23
N LEU A 274 -12.23 4.53 23.46
CA LEU A 274 -12.46 5.87 24.00
C LEU A 274 -13.83 5.97 24.67
N SER A 275 -13.88 6.62 25.83
CA SER A 275 -15.16 7.00 26.45
C SER A 275 -15.94 7.95 25.52
N PRO A 276 -17.28 8.06 25.66
CA PRO A 276 -18.07 8.97 24.83
C PRO A 276 -17.56 10.42 24.83
N ARG A 277 -17.03 10.90 25.96
CA ARG A 277 -16.44 12.24 26.10
C ARG A 277 -15.11 12.37 25.34
N GLU A 278 -14.23 11.39 25.48
CA GLU A 278 -12.95 11.37 24.76
C GLU A 278 -13.16 11.22 23.26
N HIS A 279 -14.08 10.36 22.86
CA HIS A 279 -14.47 10.17 21.47
C HIS A 279 -14.99 11.47 20.86
N ALA A 280 -15.90 12.17 21.55
CA ALA A 280 -16.38 13.48 21.10
C ALA A 280 -15.23 14.49 20.91
N ALA A 281 -14.25 14.49 21.81
CA ALA A 281 -13.08 15.37 21.74
C ALA A 281 -11.99 14.92 20.75
N ALA A 282 -11.97 13.65 20.35
CA ALA A 282 -10.95 13.08 19.48
C ALA A 282 -10.91 13.81 18.12
N PRO A 283 -9.73 14.12 17.58
CA PRO A 283 -9.63 14.80 16.29
C PRO A 283 -10.06 13.91 15.12
N ASN A 284 -10.55 14.58 14.08
CA ASN A 284 -10.60 13.99 12.75
C ASN A 284 -9.17 13.70 12.28
N PHE A 285 -9.00 12.58 11.58
CA PHE A 285 -7.77 12.25 10.89
C PHE A 285 -8.09 12.04 9.42
N TYR A 286 -7.49 12.84 8.55
CA TYR A 286 -7.75 12.79 7.12
C TYR A 286 -6.81 11.79 6.44
N PHE A 287 -7.32 11.00 5.50
CA PHE A 287 -6.53 10.01 4.79
C PHE A 287 -6.66 10.20 3.29
N TYR A 288 -5.60 10.76 2.71
CA TYR A 288 -5.48 11.03 1.28
C TYR A 288 -4.75 9.87 0.60
N VAL A 289 -5.34 9.38 -0.49
CA VAL A 289 -4.73 8.33 -1.31
C VAL A 289 -4.76 8.77 -2.75
N ASP A 290 -3.60 9.16 -3.28
CA ASP A 290 -3.42 9.36 -4.71
C ASP A 290 -3.29 7.99 -5.40
N GLU A 291 -3.80 7.90 -6.62
CA GLU A 291 -3.93 6.65 -7.39
C GLU A 291 -4.40 5.43 -6.56
N PHE A 292 -5.55 5.61 -5.92
CA PHE A 292 -6.21 4.65 -5.04
C PHE A 292 -6.21 3.20 -5.56
N GLN A 293 -6.40 2.99 -6.86
CA GLN A 293 -6.41 1.67 -7.49
C GLN A 293 -5.16 0.83 -7.19
N SER A 294 -4.02 1.48 -6.97
CA SER A 294 -2.75 0.83 -6.64
C SER A 294 -2.84 0.01 -5.35
N PHE A 295 -3.61 0.52 -4.39
CA PHE A 295 -3.70 -0.02 -3.03
C PHE A 295 -5.10 -0.56 -2.70
N ALA A 296 -6.10 -0.29 -3.56
CA ALA A 296 -7.50 -0.69 -3.39
C ALA A 296 -7.65 -2.20 -3.12
N ASN A 297 -8.03 -2.57 -1.91
CA ASN A 297 -8.26 -3.95 -1.48
C ASN A 297 -9.47 -3.97 -0.54
N ALA A 298 -9.88 -5.14 -0.06
CA ALA A 298 -11.07 -5.30 0.79
C ALA A 298 -11.05 -4.40 2.06
N THR A 299 -9.86 -4.06 2.57
CA THR A 299 -9.70 -3.13 3.70
C THR A 299 -10.32 -1.77 3.39
N PHE A 300 -10.19 -1.26 2.17
CA PHE A 300 -10.77 0.03 1.81
C PHE A 300 -12.30 0.04 1.81
N ALA A 301 -12.93 -1.06 1.41
CA ALA A 301 -14.39 -1.20 1.49
C ALA A 301 -14.87 -1.11 2.95
N ASN A 302 -14.13 -1.75 3.87
CA ASN A 302 -14.41 -1.67 5.31
C ASN A 302 -14.19 -0.24 5.85
N ILE A 303 -13.10 0.41 5.43
CA ILE A 303 -12.82 1.80 5.84
C ILE A 303 -13.97 2.73 5.41
N LEU A 304 -14.38 2.67 4.15
CA LEU A 304 -15.46 3.50 3.60
C LEU A 304 -16.80 3.26 4.30
N SER A 305 -17.03 2.05 4.81
CA SER A 305 -18.29 1.67 5.45
C SER A 305 -18.31 1.96 6.96
N GLU A 306 -17.16 1.86 7.65
CA GLU A 306 -17.11 1.81 9.12
C GLU A 306 -16.25 2.89 9.76
N ALA A 307 -15.18 3.34 9.10
CA ALA A 307 -14.12 4.12 9.75
C ALA A 307 -14.54 5.55 10.13
N ARG A 308 -15.64 6.05 9.56
CA ARG A 308 -16.28 7.32 9.97
C ARG A 308 -16.59 7.34 11.47
N LYS A 309 -17.04 6.22 12.05
CA LYS A 309 -17.31 6.11 13.50
C LYS A 309 -16.06 6.34 14.34
N TYR A 310 -14.88 6.14 13.75
CA TYR A 310 -13.58 6.29 14.40
C TYR A 310 -12.83 7.57 13.96
N LYS A 311 -13.54 8.48 13.27
CA LYS A 311 -13.03 9.77 12.78
C LYS A 311 -11.84 9.66 11.80
N LEU A 312 -11.79 8.58 11.02
CA LEU A 312 -10.89 8.44 9.88
C LEU A 312 -11.65 8.78 8.60
N ASN A 313 -11.20 9.84 7.90
CA ASN A 313 -11.95 10.46 6.81
C ASN A 313 -11.17 10.38 5.49
N LEU A 314 -11.67 9.58 4.54
CA LEU A 314 -10.94 9.32 3.30
C LEU A 314 -11.17 10.39 2.23
N THR A 315 -10.11 10.70 1.48
CA THR A 315 -10.17 11.41 0.21
C THR A 315 -9.34 10.62 -0.80
N ILE A 316 -10.02 9.93 -1.71
CA ILE A 316 -9.37 9.00 -2.63
C ILE A 316 -9.44 9.55 -4.06
N ALA A 317 -8.31 9.50 -4.76
CA ALA A 317 -8.23 9.87 -6.18
C ALA A 317 -8.06 8.63 -7.05
N HIS A 318 -8.82 8.60 -8.15
CA HIS A 318 -8.96 7.44 -9.00
C HIS A 318 -8.97 7.81 -10.48
N GLN A 319 -8.52 6.91 -11.35
CA GLN A 319 -8.45 7.17 -12.79
C GLN A 319 -9.61 6.57 -13.58
N TYR A 320 -9.93 5.29 -13.37
CA TYR A 320 -10.92 4.53 -14.15
C TYR A 320 -11.71 3.58 -13.26
N VAL A 321 -13.04 3.63 -13.27
CA VAL A 321 -13.92 2.85 -12.38
C VAL A 321 -13.59 1.36 -12.41
N ASP A 322 -13.28 0.81 -13.57
CA ASP A 322 -13.00 -0.62 -13.79
C ASP A 322 -11.70 -1.13 -13.13
N GLN A 323 -10.84 -0.25 -12.61
CA GLN A 323 -9.65 -0.66 -11.86
C GLN A 323 -9.96 -1.02 -10.40
N MET A 324 -11.17 -0.77 -9.92
CA MET A 324 -11.61 -1.18 -8.59
C MET A 324 -12.23 -2.57 -8.63
N GLU A 325 -11.92 -3.38 -7.62
CA GLU A 325 -12.69 -4.58 -7.33
C GLU A 325 -14.15 -4.22 -7.05
N GLU A 326 -15.07 -5.14 -7.36
CA GLU A 326 -16.52 -4.90 -7.28
C GLU A 326 -16.96 -4.42 -5.89
N ASP A 327 -16.50 -5.06 -4.82
CA ASP A 327 -16.84 -4.68 -3.44
C ASP A 327 -16.37 -3.27 -3.09
N VAL A 328 -15.17 -2.90 -3.54
CA VAL A 328 -14.60 -1.56 -3.32
C VAL A 328 -15.38 -0.52 -4.10
N ARG A 329 -15.69 -0.79 -5.37
CA ARG A 329 -16.52 0.08 -6.21
C ARG A 329 -17.89 0.32 -5.59
N ASN A 330 -18.54 -0.74 -5.11
CA ASN A 330 -19.84 -0.67 -4.45
C ASN A 330 -19.75 0.15 -3.15
N ALA A 331 -18.69 -0.03 -2.36
CA ALA A 331 -18.46 0.76 -1.15
C ALA A 331 -18.20 2.25 -1.44
N VAL A 332 -17.48 2.58 -2.52
CA VAL A 332 -17.25 3.96 -2.94
C VAL A 332 -18.57 4.63 -3.31
N PHE A 333 -19.35 4.03 -4.21
CA PHE A 333 -20.61 4.64 -4.65
C PHE A 333 -21.72 4.61 -3.59
N GLY A 334 -21.67 3.67 -2.64
CA GLY A 334 -22.66 3.55 -1.57
C GLY A 334 -22.42 4.44 -0.36
N ASN A 335 -21.16 4.75 -0.02
CA ASN A 335 -20.82 5.37 1.26
C ASN A 335 -20.20 6.77 1.16
N VAL A 336 -19.72 7.18 -0.02
CA VAL A 336 -19.09 8.50 -0.18
C VAL A 336 -20.16 9.59 -0.30
N GLY A 337 -20.01 10.65 0.50
CA GLY A 337 -20.94 11.78 0.55
C GLY A 337 -20.61 12.91 -0.43
N THR A 338 -19.38 13.00 -0.93
CA THR A 338 -18.97 14.01 -1.92
C THR A 338 -18.21 13.35 -3.06
N THR A 339 -18.72 13.50 -4.29
CA THR A 339 -18.13 12.97 -5.50
C THR A 339 -17.72 14.10 -6.42
N ILE A 340 -16.46 14.10 -6.85
CA ILE A 340 -15.87 15.09 -7.76
C ILE A 340 -15.37 14.33 -9.00
N THR A 341 -15.93 14.65 -10.17
CA THR A 341 -15.47 14.11 -11.45
C THR A 341 -14.78 15.19 -12.27
N PHE A 342 -13.56 14.89 -12.70
CA PHE A 342 -12.93 15.54 -13.84
C PHE A 342 -13.33 14.80 -15.12
N ARG A 343 -12.73 15.17 -16.26
CA ARG A 343 -12.86 14.41 -17.50
C ARG A 343 -12.46 12.94 -17.32
N VAL A 344 -13.36 12.03 -17.71
CA VAL A 344 -13.12 10.57 -17.75
C VAL A 344 -13.30 10.01 -19.17
N GLY A 345 -13.18 8.68 -19.32
CA GLY A 345 -13.50 7.99 -20.58
C GLY A 345 -15.02 7.81 -20.77
N PRO A 346 -15.48 7.45 -21.98
CA PRO A 346 -16.91 7.22 -22.23
C PRO A 346 -17.53 6.14 -21.33
N LEU A 347 -16.83 5.01 -21.13
CA LEU A 347 -17.32 3.91 -20.29
C LEU A 347 -17.50 4.33 -18.83
N ASP A 348 -16.51 5.04 -18.27
CA ASP A 348 -16.62 5.60 -16.92
C ASP A 348 -17.75 6.64 -16.86
N ALA A 349 -17.90 7.47 -17.90
CA ALA A 349 -18.92 8.51 -17.95
C ALA A 349 -20.34 7.93 -17.93
N GLU A 350 -20.60 6.80 -18.59
CA GLU A 350 -21.90 6.10 -18.52
C GLU A 350 -22.22 5.62 -17.10
N VAL A 351 -21.21 5.20 -16.34
CA VAL A 351 -21.39 4.81 -14.94
C VAL A 351 -21.65 6.04 -14.06
N LEU A 352 -20.87 7.11 -14.26
CA LEU A 352 -20.95 8.34 -13.47
C LEU A 352 -22.21 9.15 -13.77
N GLU A 353 -22.72 9.11 -15.00
CA GLU A 353 -23.95 9.79 -15.44
C GLU A 353 -25.08 9.49 -14.45
N LYS A 354 -25.20 8.24 -13.99
CA LYS A 354 -26.19 7.81 -12.99
C LYS A 354 -26.20 8.59 -11.68
N MET A 355 -25.07 9.19 -11.31
CA MET A 355 -24.96 10.05 -10.12
C MET A 355 -25.25 11.52 -10.41
N PHE A 356 -25.16 11.92 -11.68
CA PHE A 356 -25.29 13.31 -12.11
C PHE A 356 -26.59 13.59 -12.89
N GLU A 357 -27.38 12.56 -13.18
CA GLU A 357 -28.72 12.70 -13.77
C GLU A 357 -29.63 13.55 -12.87
N PRO A 358 -30.53 14.37 -13.43
CA PRO A 358 -30.69 14.68 -14.86
C PRO A 358 -29.83 15.88 -15.32
N THR A 359 -28.89 16.35 -14.48
CA THR A 359 -28.21 17.64 -14.68
C THR A 359 -27.10 17.55 -15.72
N PHE A 360 -26.31 16.47 -15.69
CA PHE A 360 -25.23 16.24 -16.65
C PHE A 360 -25.36 14.86 -17.26
N MET A 361 -25.09 14.78 -18.56
CA MET A 361 -25.06 13.54 -19.34
C MET A 361 -23.63 13.04 -19.49
N ALA A 362 -23.44 11.78 -19.89
CA ALA A 362 -22.12 11.19 -20.10
C ALA A 362 -21.26 12.00 -21.08
N THR A 363 -21.89 12.57 -22.13
CA THR A 363 -21.21 13.43 -23.11
C THR A 363 -20.64 14.71 -22.49
N ASP A 364 -21.31 15.26 -21.47
CA ASP A 364 -20.85 16.46 -20.77
C ASP A 364 -19.58 16.13 -19.97
N ILE A 365 -19.60 15.00 -19.25
CA ILE A 365 -18.46 14.54 -18.43
C ILE A 365 -17.21 14.31 -19.29
N VAL A 366 -17.37 13.70 -20.46
CA VAL A 366 -16.27 13.46 -21.42
C VAL A 366 -15.72 14.78 -21.98
N SER A 367 -16.54 15.83 -22.05
CA SER A 367 -16.16 17.13 -22.62
C SER A 367 -15.38 18.03 -21.64
N LEU A 368 -15.47 17.81 -20.33
CA LEU A 368 -14.87 18.65 -19.27
C LEU A 368 -13.43 19.06 -19.56
N GLY A 369 -13.14 20.36 -19.61
CA GLY A 369 -11.78 20.89 -19.82
C GLY A 369 -10.83 20.66 -18.64
N PHE A 370 -9.57 21.06 -18.82
CA PHE A 370 -8.57 21.02 -17.73
C PHE A 370 -9.08 21.79 -16.50
N ALA A 371 -8.93 21.18 -15.32
CA ALA A 371 -9.38 21.70 -14.03
C ALA A 371 -10.90 21.93 -13.89
N GLN A 372 -11.71 21.66 -14.91
CA GLN A 372 -13.18 21.68 -14.82
C GLN A 372 -13.68 20.38 -14.20
N ILE A 373 -14.69 20.50 -13.35
CA ILE A 373 -15.27 19.40 -12.61
C ILE A 373 -16.80 19.48 -12.64
N TYR A 374 -17.42 18.30 -12.53
CA TYR A 374 -18.77 18.18 -12.00
C TYR A 374 -18.71 17.52 -10.64
N LEU A 375 -19.61 17.91 -9.74
CA LEU A 375 -19.62 17.36 -8.39
C LEU A 375 -21.00 17.34 -7.77
N THR A 376 -21.18 16.39 -6.87
CA THR A 376 -22.18 16.41 -5.81
C THR A 376 -21.43 16.60 -4.50
N MET A 377 -21.89 17.53 -3.67
CA MET A 377 -21.20 17.90 -2.44
C MET A 377 -22.10 17.70 -1.24
N MET A 378 -21.54 17.16 -0.16
CA MET A 378 -22.26 17.11 1.11
C MET A 378 -22.28 18.49 1.76
N ILE A 379 -23.48 18.98 2.08
CA ILE A 379 -23.69 20.25 2.75
C ILE A 379 -24.64 20.01 3.92
N ASP A 380 -24.15 20.18 5.15
CA ASP A 380 -24.94 19.96 6.37
C ASP A 380 -25.60 18.57 6.41
N GLY A 381 -24.88 17.55 5.91
CA GLY A 381 -25.37 16.18 5.81
C GLY A 381 -26.36 15.89 4.68
N ILE A 382 -26.67 16.86 3.81
CA ILE A 382 -27.61 16.73 2.67
C ILE A 382 -26.85 16.90 1.35
N GLY A 383 -27.06 15.97 0.42
CA GLY A 383 -26.35 15.96 -0.86
C GLY A 383 -26.85 17.10 -1.73
N SER A 384 -25.94 17.92 -2.26
CA SER A 384 -26.31 18.94 -3.21
C SER A 384 -26.81 18.30 -4.52
N PRO A 385 -27.68 18.99 -5.27
CA PRO A 385 -27.80 18.71 -6.70
C PRO A 385 -26.42 18.76 -7.37
N PRO A 386 -26.18 17.98 -8.43
CA PRO A 386 -25.01 18.13 -9.29
C PRO A 386 -24.81 19.58 -9.75
N PHE A 387 -23.56 20.03 -9.78
CA PHE A 387 -23.21 21.33 -10.35
C PHE A 387 -21.83 21.34 -10.98
N SER A 388 -21.51 22.40 -11.73
CA SER A 388 -20.20 22.62 -12.35
C SER A 388 -19.34 23.57 -11.54
N ALA A 389 -18.02 23.33 -11.62
CA ALA A 389 -17.04 24.19 -10.99
C ALA A 389 -15.68 24.07 -11.67
N LYS A 390 -14.75 24.93 -11.27
CA LYS A 390 -13.34 24.82 -11.61
C LYS A 390 -12.51 24.68 -10.34
N THR A 391 -11.57 23.74 -10.33
CA THR A 391 -10.67 23.53 -9.20
C THR A 391 -9.70 24.70 -9.02
N LEU A 392 -9.30 24.94 -7.77
CA LEU A 392 -8.33 26.00 -7.46
C LEU A 392 -6.94 25.64 -8.01
N PRO A 393 -6.14 26.64 -8.44
CA PRO A 393 -4.76 26.40 -8.85
C PRO A 393 -3.90 25.88 -7.67
N PRO A 394 -2.72 25.31 -7.92
CA PRO A 394 -1.80 24.91 -6.86
C PRO A 394 -1.53 26.06 -5.90
N ILE A 395 -1.58 25.79 -4.59
CA ILE A 395 -1.17 26.75 -3.57
C ILE A 395 0.31 27.10 -3.79
N ARG A 396 0.60 28.40 -3.91
CA ARG A 396 1.98 28.88 -4.09
C ARG A 396 2.87 28.39 -2.94
N GLU A 397 4.05 27.88 -3.29
CA GLU A 397 5.07 27.51 -2.32
C GLU A 397 5.45 28.71 -1.44
N PRO A 398 5.69 28.50 -0.13
CA PRO A 398 6.15 29.55 0.76
C PRO A 398 7.54 30.04 0.32
N GLU A 399 7.84 31.31 0.56
CA GLU A 399 9.16 31.90 0.21
C GLU A 399 10.32 31.17 0.90
N THR A 400 10.07 30.69 2.12
CA THR A 400 11.00 29.84 2.87
C THR A 400 10.38 28.46 3.04
N THR A 401 11.09 27.43 2.59
CA THR A 401 10.72 26.04 2.81
C THR A 401 11.63 25.40 3.86
N TYR A 402 11.05 24.50 4.66
CA TYR A 402 11.78 23.70 5.65
C TYR A 402 11.91 22.24 5.22
N TYR A 403 11.78 21.95 3.92
CA TYR A 403 11.77 20.59 3.35
C TYR A 403 12.90 19.69 3.90
N ASP A 404 14.16 20.10 3.77
CA ASP A 404 15.31 19.30 4.22
C ASP A 404 15.35 19.15 5.75
N VAL A 405 14.93 20.20 6.47
CA VAL A 405 14.87 20.20 7.94
C VAL A 405 13.78 19.25 8.43
N ALA A 406 12.62 19.22 7.76
CA ALA A 406 11.52 18.31 8.08
C ALA A 406 11.92 16.85 7.85
N ILE A 407 12.64 16.55 6.76
CA ILE A 407 13.18 15.21 6.51
C ILE A 407 14.22 14.83 7.57
N ALA A 408 15.14 15.73 7.92
CA ALA A 408 16.15 15.46 8.93
C ALA A 408 15.52 15.19 10.31
N GLU A 409 14.50 15.96 10.70
CA GLU A 409 13.77 15.77 11.95
C GLU A 409 12.95 14.46 11.94
N SER A 410 12.28 14.14 10.83
CA SER A 410 11.60 12.87 10.64
C SER A 410 12.56 11.67 10.79
N ARG A 411 13.74 11.74 10.15
CA ARG A 411 14.77 10.69 10.26
C ARG A 411 15.21 10.51 11.72
N LYS A 412 15.52 11.61 12.39
CA LYS A 412 15.96 11.60 13.80
C LYS A 412 14.93 10.95 14.73
N GLN A 413 13.64 11.12 14.48
CA GLN A 413 12.59 10.60 15.34
C GLN A 413 12.16 9.16 15.02
N PHE A 414 12.13 8.79 13.74
CA PHE A 414 11.42 7.59 13.28
C PHE A 414 12.28 6.61 12.46
N SER A 415 13.57 6.88 12.26
CA SER A 415 14.44 5.97 11.50
C SER A 415 15.67 5.60 12.30
N SER A 416 16.26 4.46 11.93
CA SER A 416 17.57 4.04 12.41
C SER A 416 18.58 4.04 11.25
N PRO A 417 19.87 4.26 11.52
CA PRO A 417 20.90 4.07 10.52
C PRO A 417 20.81 2.66 9.92
N ARG A 418 21.01 2.55 8.60
CA ARG A 418 20.96 1.27 7.88
C ARG A 418 21.74 0.14 8.57
N THR A 419 22.93 0.44 9.11
CA THR A 419 23.77 -0.55 9.79
C THR A 419 23.08 -1.17 11.00
N GLU A 420 22.30 -0.40 11.75
CA GLU A 420 21.54 -0.89 12.90
C GLU A 420 20.36 -1.76 12.45
N ALA A 421 19.62 -1.33 11.43
CA ALA A 421 18.56 -2.13 10.84
C ALA A 421 19.09 -3.48 10.30
N GLU A 422 20.25 -3.46 9.64
CA GLU A 422 20.90 -4.67 9.13
C GLU A 422 21.40 -5.60 10.24
N VAL A 423 21.84 -5.07 11.39
CA VAL A 423 22.17 -5.89 12.56
C VAL A 423 20.94 -6.62 13.09
N ASN A 424 19.81 -5.93 13.24
CA ASN A 424 18.54 -6.53 13.68
C ASN A 424 18.09 -7.65 12.73
N VAL A 425 18.13 -7.39 11.42
CA VAL A 425 17.80 -8.38 10.39
C VAL A 425 18.80 -9.54 10.40
N SER A 426 20.09 -9.27 10.59
CA SER A 426 21.13 -10.31 10.59
C SER A 426 21.05 -11.20 11.82
N ALA A 427 20.65 -10.66 12.98
CA ALA A 427 20.42 -11.44 14.20
C ALA A 427 19.35 -12.52 13.95
N PHE A 428 18.27 -12.16 13.25
CA PHE A 428 17.22 -13.11 12.85
C PHE A 428 17.76 -14.27 11.99
N TYR A 429 18.68 -13.99 11.05
CA TYR A 429 19.34 -15.03 10.25
C TYR A 429 20.42 -15.80 11.01
N ALA A 430 21.13 -15.17 11.95
CA ALA A 430 22.15 -15.82 12.77
C ALA A 430 21.55 -16.95 13.61
N GLU A 431 20.36 -16.75 14.17
CA GLU A 431 19.60 -17.80 14.85
C GLU A 431 19.26 -18.97 13.93
N GLN A 432 18.90 -18.70 12.67
CA GLN A 432 18.65 -19.73 11.65
C GLN A 432 19.93 -20.54 11.35
N PHE A 433 21.09 -19.89 11.25
CA PHE A 433 22.35 -20.62 11.01
C PHE A 433 22.83 -21.41 12.23
N ALA A 434 22.59 -20.89 13.45
CA ALA A 434 22.88 -21.60 14.69
C ALA A 434 22.01 -22.86 14.84
N SER A 435 20.71 -22.77 14.57
CA SER A 435 19.76 -23.90 14.62
C SER A 435 20.09 -24.98 13.57
N ALA A 436 20.50 -24.58 12.35
CA ALA A 436 20.92 -25.52 11.32
C ALA A 436 22.23 -26.25 11.66
N SER A 437 23.12 -25.59 12.41
CA SER A 437 24.41 -26.15 12.82
C SER A 437 24.29 -27.13 13.99
N SER A 438 23.36 -26.90 14.93
CA SER A 438 23.06 -27.86 16.01
C SER A 438 22.37 -29.11 15.46
N ALA A 439 21.38 -28.95 14.57
CA ALA A 439 20.71 -30.09 13.92
C ALA A 439 21.69 -31.00 13.16
N LYS A 440 22.68 -30.45 12.46
CA LYS A 440 23.74 -31.23 11.78
C LYS A 440 24.68 -31.96 12.75
N LYS A 441 24.90 -31.44 13.97
CA LYS A 441 25.70 -32.11 15.00
C LYS A 441 24.95 -33.28 15.63
N ASP A 442 23.67 -33.12 15.89
CA ASP A 442 22.83 -34.18 16.46
C ASP A 442 22.64 -35.33 15.45
N PHE A 443 22.44 -35.02 14.16
CA PHE A 443 22.38 -36.04 13.09
C PHE A 443 23.69 -36.84 12.95
N LYS A 444 24.85 -36.22 13.21
CA LYS A 444 26.16 -36.91 13.25
C LYS A 444 26.37 -37.75 14.52
N LYS A 445 25.64 -37.46 15.60
CA LYS A 445 25.73 -38.17 16.88
C LYS A 445 24.86 -39.44 16.87
N ASP A 446 23.70 -39.38 16.22
CA ASP A 446 22.80 -40.53 16.08
C ASP A 446 23.35 -41.58 15.10
N PHE A 447 24.06 -41.17 14.05
CA PHE A 447 24.76 -42.12 13.15
C PHE A 447 25.97 -42.83 13.79
N ARG A 448 26.36 -42.47 15.03
CA ARG A 448 27.44 -43.14 15.78
C ARG A 448 26.93 -44.13 16.83
N ARG A 449 25.62 -44.32 16.96
CA ARG A 449 25.00 -45.35 17.82
C ARG A 449 24.12 -46.26 16.97
N ASP A 450 24.75 -47.18 16.26
CA ASP A 450 24.27 -48.56 16.05
C ASP A 450 25.05 -49.23 14.92
N THR A 451 26.08 -49.98 15.30
CA THR A 451 26.52 -51.15 14.54
C THR A 451 27.04 -52.19 15.54
N PRO A 452 26.42 -53.37 15.66
CA PRO A 452 26.96 -54.48 16.44
C PRO A 452 28.21 -55.05 15.75
N ARG A 453 29.23 -55.35 16.56
CA ARG A 453 30.49 -55.98 16.14
C ARG A 453 30.33 -57.49 16.25
N GLU A 454 30.31 -58.21 15.13
CA GLU A 454 30.59 -59.66 15.08
C GLU A 454 31.37 -60.03 13.80
N GLY A 455 32.39 -60.89 13.98
CA GLY A 455 32.75 -61.96 13.05
C GLY A 455 33.72 -61.67 11.88
N ALA A 456 34.90 -62.29 11.93
CA ALA A 456 35.92 -62.41 10.85
C ALA A 456 35.41 -63.24 9.63
N SER A 457 36.05 -63.39 8.45
CA SER A 457 37.46 -63.31 7.99
C SER A 457 37.55 -63.31 6.44
N HIS A 458 38.73 -62.91 5.90
CA HIS A 458 39.34 -63.20 4.57
C HIS A 458 38.62 -62.70 3.29
N THR A 459 39.24 -62.08 2.26
CA THR A 459 40.58 -62.24 1.65
C THR A 459 40.93 -61.02 0.74
N GLN A 460 42.22 -60.66 0.71
CA GLN A 460 43.06 -59.99 -0.33
C GLN A 460 42.44 -59.10 -1.44
N SER A 461 42.87 -57.83 -1.54
CA SER A 461 43.82 -57.36 -2.60
C SER A 461 44.03 -55.82 -2.61
N ALA A 462 45.31 -55.44 -2.56
CA ALA A 462 46.04 -54.27 -3.04
C ALA A 462 45.41 -52.85 -3.24
N ARG A 463 45.99 -51.91 -2.47
CA ARG A 463 46.53 -50.57 -2.82
C ARG A 463 45.60 -49.45 -3.32
N ARG A 464 45.50 -48.38 -2.51
CA ARG A 464 46.01 -47.01 -2.78
C ARG A 464 46.07 -46.20 -1.47
N THR A 465 47.18 -45.52 -1.24
CA THR A 465 47.48 -44.63 -0.09
C THR A 465 46.66 -43.32 -0.18
N PRO A 466 46.13 -42.78 0.93
CA PRO A 466 45.72 -41.37 1.01
C PRO A 466 46.86 -40.51 1.55
N GLU A 467 47.22 -39.47 0.80
CA GLU A 467 48.09 -38.37 1.26
C GLU A 467 47.44 -37.62 2.44
N GLU A 468 48.30 -37.18 3.36
CA GLU A 468 48.00 -36.54 4.63
C GLU A 468 47.16 -35.26 4.48
N ARG A 469 46.07 -35.17 5.25
CA ARG A 469 45.46 -33.89 5.64
C ARG A 469 46.00 -33.50 7.00
N THR A 470 46.84 -32.46 7.03
CA THR A 470 47.26 -31.79 8.27
C THR A 470 46.04 -31.23 9.00
N VAL A 471 45.81 -31.73 10.22
CA VAL A 471 44.77 -31.24 11.14
C VAL A 471 45.39 -30.14 11.98
N ILE A 472 44.95 -28.90 11.75
CA ILE A 472 45.32 -27.73 12.56
C ILE A 472 44.83 -27.98 14.00
N THR A 473 45.73 -27.89 14.97
CA THR A 473 45.43 -28.20 16.38
C THR A 473 44.61 -27.09 17.03
N GLU A 474 43.88 -27.41 18.10
CA GLU A 474 43.05 -26.43 18.83
C GLU A 474 43.88 -25.28 19.43
N GLU A 475 45.18 -25.49 19.66
CA GLU A 475 46.13 -24.45 20.09
C GLU A 475 46.42 -23.44 18.96
N GLU A 476 46.58 -23.89 17.71
CA GLU A 476 46.78 -23.00 16.56
C GLU A 476 45.54 -22.15 16.25
N LYS A 477 44.33 -22.67 16.52
CA LYS A 477 43.08 -21.90 16.42
C LYS A 477 42.91 -20.87 17.55
N ALA A 478 43.43 -21.17 18.74
CA ALA A 478 43.40 -20.24 19.87
C ALA A 478 44.34 -19.06 19.61
N GLN A 479 45.56 -19.35 19.14
CA GLN A 479 46.55 -18.34 18.74
C GLN A 479 45.99 -17.40 17.67
N HIS A 480 45.35 -17.94 16.63
CA HIS A 480 44.73 -17.15 15.56
C HIS A 480 43.59 -16.24 16.03
N LYS A 481 42.92 -16.59 17.13
CA LYS A 481 41.80 -15.84 17.71
C LYS A 481 42.29 -14.72 18.63
N ASP A 482 43.41 -14.93 19.30
CA ASP A 482 44.08 -13.91 20.11
C ASP A 482 44.82 -12.90 19.22
N ASP A 483 45.40 -13.33 18.11
CA ASP A 483 45.98 -12.44 17.09
C ASP A 483 44.90 -11.55 16.44
N LEU A 484 43.71 -12.09 16.17
CA LEU A 484 42.58 -11.30 15.65
C LEU A 484 42.07 -10.28 16.68
N ARG A 485 42.08 -10.64 17.97
CA ARG A 485 41.70 -9.72 19.07
C ARG A 485 42.73 -8.61 19.26
N ALA A 486 44.01 -8.91 19.14
CA ALA A 486 45.08 -7.92 19.19
C ALA A 486 44.94 -6.91 18.03
N ILE A 487 44.66 -7.39 16.81
CA ILE A 487 44.41 -6.55 15.63
C ILE A 487 43.16 -5.67 15.83
N LEU A 488 42.07 -6.21 16.36
CA LEU A 488 40.83 -5.47 16.62
C LEU A 488 40.97 -4.43 17.75
N SER A 489 41.80 -4.71 18.77
CA SER A 489 42.08 -3.75 19.84
C SER A 489 42.95 -2.57 19.36
N GLY A 490 43.89 -2.80 18.43
CA GLY A 490 44.70 -1.75 17.83
C GLY A 490 43.92 -0.78 16.93
N ILE A 491 42.73 -1.17 16.47
CA ILE A 491 41.83 -0.33 15.65
C ILE A 491 40.98 0.61 16.53
N GLN A 492 40.76 0.29 17.81
CA GLN A 492 39.93 1.10 18.71
C GLN A 492 40.67 2.28 19.38
N ASP A 493 42.01 2.29 19.39
CA ASP A 493 42.82 3.31 20.08
C ASP A 493 43.52 4.35 19.17
N ALA A 494 43.15 4.45 17.88
CA ALA A 494 43.73 5.46 17.00
C ALA A 494 43.09 6.87 17.22
N PRO A 495 43.88 7.93 17.51
CA PRO A 495 43.34 9.25 17.82
C PRO A 495 42.83 9.98 16.56
N LYS A 496 41.67 10.61 16.69
CA LYS A 496 41.05 11.48 15.66
C LYS A 496 41.91 12.71 15.37
N LYS A 497 42.51 12.81 14.17
CA LYS A 497 42.83 14.10 13.51
C LYS A 497 43.04 13.92 12.00
N ALA A 498 42.58 14.92 11.25
CA ALA A 498 42.45 14.95 9.79
C ALA A 498 43.75 15.30 9.04
N SER A 499 43.99 14.69 7.87
CA SER A 499 44.41 15.33 6.59
C SER A 499 44.97 14.31 5.56
N GLU A 500 44.33 14.27 4.38
CA GLU A 500 44.83 13.90 3.02
C GLU A 500 45.54 12.55 2.71
N PRO A 501 45.46 12.08 1.44
CA PRO A 501 45.62 10.66 1.09
C PRO A 501 46.95 10.35 0.39
N GLU A 502 47.69 9.35 0.87
CA GLU A 502 48.63 8.63 0.00
C GLU A 502 49.00 7.23 0.54
N GLN A 503 49.06 6.27 -0.39
CA GLN A 503 49.73 4.96 -0.36
C GLN A 503 49.02 3.76 0.30
N VAL A 504 48.30 2.97 -0.52
CA VAL A 504 48.06 1.52 -0.26
C VAL A 504 48.24 0.71 -1.55
N PRO A 505 49.45 0.25 -1.90
CA PRO A 505 49.66 -0.76 -2.95
C PRO A 505 49.61 -2.21 -2.41
N ALA A 506 49.74 -2.42 -1.10
CA ALA A 506 49.99 -3.75 -0.53
C ALA A 506 48.74 -4.64 -0.36
N VAL A 507 47.54 -4.06 -0.32
CA VAL A 507 46.29 -4.83 -0.07
C VAL A 507 45.74 -5.48 -1.35
N ARG A 508 46.07 -4.94 -2.53
CA ARG A 508 45.62 -5.50 -3.82
C ARG A 508 46.35 -6.81 -4.18
N GLU A 509 47.64 -6.93 -3.83
CA GLU A 509 48.41 -8.16 -4.07
C GLU A 509 47.96 -9.35 -3.22
N GLU A 510 47.43 -9.12 -2.01
CA GLU A 510 46.88 -10.20 -1.17
C GLU A 510 45.50 -10.67 -1.68
N VAL A 511 44.68 -9.76 -2.19
CA VAL A 511 43.36 -10.11 -2.74
C VAL A 511 43.49 -10.88 -4.06
N ASP A 512 44.42 -10.49 -4.94
CA ASP A 512 44.68 -11.20 -6.21
C ASP A 512 45.29 -12.61 -6.01
N LYS A 513 46.03 -12.82 -4.91
CA LYS A 513 46.54 -14.15 -4.52
C LYS A 513 45.45 -15.07 -3.96
N ILE A 514 44.37 -14.51 -3.41
CA ILE A 514 43.22 -15.26 -2.89
C ILE A 514 42.27 -15.64 -4.03
N GLU A 515 42.00 -14.75 -4.99
CA GLU A 515 41.16 -15.07 -6.16
C GLU A 515 41.77 -16.15 -7.06
N ASN A 516 43.09 -16.13 -7.27
CA ASN A 516 43.78 -17.15 -8.07
C ASN A 516 43.90 -18.53 -7.40
N ARG A 517 43.61 -18.63 -6.09
CA ARG A 517 43.55 -19.91 -5.36
C ARG A 517 42.20 -20.61 -5.46
N VAL A 518 41.14 -19.90 -5.88
CA VAL A 518 39.78 -20.45 -5.99
C VAL A 518 39.48 -21.00 -7.40
N THR A 519 40.26 -20.60 -8.40
CA THR A 519 40.03 -20.95 -9.82
C THR A 519 41.10 -21.88 -10.39
N SER A 520 41.33 -23.06 -9.79
CA SER A 520 42.02 -24.15 -10.51
C SER A 520 41.81 -25.55 -9.91
N LYS A 521 40.89 -26.33 -10.49
CA LYS A 521 41.15 -27.70 -10.97
C LYS A 521 39.99 -28.26 -11.81
N PRO A 522 40.26 -29.11 -12.83
CA PRO A 522 39.36 -29.41 -13.95
C PRO A 522 38.54 -30.69 -13.78
N LEU A 523 37.41 -30.80 -14.48
CA LEU A 523 36.68 -32.06 -14.70
C LEU A 523 36.61 -32.38 -16.21
N GLN A 524 36.97 -33.62 -16.53
CA GLN A 524 36.93 -34.27 -17.84
C GLN A 524 35.57 -34.95 -18.11
N GLN A 525 35.34 -35.27 -19.39
CA GLN A 525 34.30 -36.08 -20.07
C GLN A 525 33.10 -35.30 -20.65
N GLU A 526 33.12 -34.96 -21.95
CA GLU A 526 32.73 -35.75 -23.16
C GLU A 526 31.20 -35.95 -23.27
N GLU A 527 30.57 -35.24 -24.21
CA GLU A 527 30.06 -35.76 -25.49
C GLU A 527 28.96 -36.83 -25.34
N ILE A 528 27.73 -36.46 -25.71
CA ILE A 528 26.70 -37.23 -26.45
C ILE A 528 25.36 -36.49 -26.30
N ARG A 529 24.93 -35.81 -27.37
CA ARG A 529 23.54 -35.68 -27.88
C ARG A 529 23.40 -34.49 -28.83
N LYS A 530 23.89 -34.70 -30.05
CA LYS A 530 23.16 -34.28 -31.26
C LYS A 530 22.26 -35.45 -31.68
N GLU A 531 21.23 -35.17 -32.47
CA GLU A 531 20.22 -36.09 -33.02
C GLU A 531 19.10 -36.45 -32.02
N THR A 532 17.92 -35.83 -32.08
CA THR A 532 16.87 -36.29 -33.00
C THR A 532 15.87 -35.15 -33.29
N VAL A 533 15.92 -34.58 -34.49
CA VAL A 533 14.79 -33.90 -35.15
C VAL A 533 14.89 -34.27 -36.63
N HIS A 534 14.17 -35.33 -37.04
CA HIS A 534 13.61 -35.48 -38.39
C HIS A 534 12.88 -36.82 -38.55
N THR A 535 11.57 -36.72 -38.68
CA THR A 535 10.67 -37.43 -39.59
C THR A 535 9.35 -36.68 -39.43
N GLU A 536 8.58 -36.26 -40.43
CA GLU A 536 8.71 -36.21 -41.88
C GLU A 536 7.65 -35.16 -42.28
N ARG A 537 7.99 -34.33 -43.27
CA ARG A 537 7.08 -33.39 -43.92
C ARG A 537 6.91 -33.93 -45.33
N GLU A 538 5.68 -34.13 -45.80
CA GLU A 538 5.21 -33.78 -47.14
C GLU A 538 3.89 -34.48 -47.47
N GLN A 539 2.84 -33.68 -47.71
CA GLN A 539 2.07 -33.69 -48.98
C GLN A 539 1.16 -32.45 -49.04
N ARG A 540 1.58 -31.48 -49.88
CA ARG A 540 0.88 -30.68 -50.91
C ARG A 540 -0.58 -30.21 -50.64
N GLU A 541 -0.82 -28.88 -50.58
CA GLU A 541 -1.33 -27.98 -51.67
C GLU A 541 -2.73 -28.38 -52.21
N HIS A 542 -3.76 -27.55 -52.44
CA HIS A 542 -3.95 -26.12 -52.70
C HIS A 542 -5.50 -25.81 -52.65
N VAL A 543 -5.93 -24.69 -52.01
CA VAL A 543 -6.78 -23.53 -52.50
C VAL A 543 -8.19 -23.80 -53.19
N PRO A 544 -9.23 -22.91 -53.20
CA PRO A 544 -9.86 -21.97 -52.22
C PRO A 544 -11.43 -21.75 -52.35
N ARG A 545 -11.97 -20.75 -51.59
CA ARG A 545 -13.17 -19.87 -51.81
C ARG A 545 -14.60 -20.46 -51.76
N GLY A 546 -15.50 -19.72 -51.09
CA GLY A 546 -16.95 -19.80 -51.34
C GLY A 546 -17.83 -19.17 -50.25
N ASP A 547 -18.67 -18.23 -50.67
CA ASP A 547 -19.55 -17.35 -49.89
C ASP A 547 -20.77 -18.01 -49.20
N VAL A 548 -21.36 -17.23 -48.29
CA VAL A 548 -22.63 -17.36 -47.54
C VAL A 548 -23.83 -17.73 -48.47
N PRO A 549 -24.85 -18.49 -47.99
CA PRO A 549 -26.11 -17.82 -47.60
C PRO A 549 -26.93 -18.47 -46.46
N ARG A 550 -27.46 -17.59 -45.58
CA ARG A 550 -28.86 -17.48 -45.06
C ARG A 550 -29.76 -18.74 -44.92
N LYS A 551 -30.34 -18.94 -43.72
CA LYS A 551 -31.79 -18.86 -43.31
C LYS A 551 -32.08 -19.76 -42.07
N VAL A 552 -32.75 -19.25 -41.02
CA VAL A 552 -34.16 -19.53 -40.58
C VAL A 552 -34.32 -20.99 -40.08
N SER A 553 -34.84 -21.40 -38.92
CA SER A 553 -35.96 -20.98 -38.06
C SER A 553 -36.03 -21.89 -36.81
N GLU A 554 -36.64 -21.36 -35.74
CA GLU A 554 -37.66 -21.99 -34.89
C GLU A 554 -37.47 -23.35 -34.15
N HIS A 555 -37.75 -23.24 -32.85
CA HIS A 555 -38.67 -24.06 -32.05
C HIS A 555 -38.40 -25.56 -31.80
N SER A 556 -38.17 -25.80 -30.50
CA SER A 556 -39.06 -26.58 -29.61
C SER A 556 -38.85 -28.09 -29.45
N ARG A 557 -38.90 -28.49 -28.16
CA ARG A 557 -39.45 -29.74 -27.59
C ARG A 557 -38.74 -31.04 -28.01
N SER A 558 -38.80 -32.16 -27.32
CA SER A 558 -39.07 -32.57 -25.94
C SER A 558 -38.85 -34.09 -25.93
N ARG A 559 -38.25 -34.61 -24.85
CA ARG A 559 -38.49 -35.92 -24.23
C ARG A 559 -38.34 -37.24 -25.01
N GLN A 560 -37.51 -38.07 -24.37
CA GLN A 560 -37.65 -39.51 -24.04
C GLN A 560 -37.58 -40.52 -25.18
N ASP A 561 -36.62 -41.44 -25.06
CA ASP A 561 -36.99 -42.84 -24.78
C ASP A 561 -35.82 -43.74 -24.31
N ARG A 562 -36.22 -44.77 -23.53
CA ARG A 562 -35.73 -46.16 -23.47
C ARG A 562 -34.86 -46.75 -22.33
N ASP A 563 -35.50 -47.80 -21.77
CA ASP A 563 -35.06 -49.14 -21.34
C ASP A 563 -34.37 -49.31 -19.97
N LEU A 564 -35.03 -49.93 -18.96
CA LEU A 564 -35.31 -51.39 -18.75
C LEU A 564 -34.00 -52.20 -18.62
N GLY A 565 -33.69 -52.98 -17.58
CA GLY A 565 -34.35 -53.45 -16.36
C GLY A 565 -33.69 -54.78 -15.90
N LYS A 566 -33.85 -55.12 -14.60
CA LYS A 566 -33.59 -56.41 -13.89
C LYS A 566 -32.17 -56.64 -13.30
N TYR A 567 -32.07 -56.81 -11.99
CA TYR A 567 -32.27 -58.06 -11.24
C TYR A 567 -32.33 -57.77 -9.72
N GLY A 568 -33.11 -58.55 -8.96
CA GLY A 568 -33.28 -58.39 -7.52
C GLY A 568 -33.36 -59.71 -6.73
N LYS A 569 -32.98 -59.59 -5.44
CA LYS A 569 -33.48 -60.22 -4.19
C LYS A 569 -33.61 -61.74 -4.01
N THR A 570 -33.12 -62.22 -2.85
CA THR A 570 -33.84 -63.05 -1.83
C THR A 570 -33.02 -63.03 -0.50
N VAL A 571 -33.46 -62.45 0.65
CA VAL A 571 -34.31 -62.93 1.80
C VAL A 571 -33.53 -63.91 2.72
N GLU A 572 -33.44 -63.87 4.06
CA GLU A 572 -34.38 -63.63 5.18
C GLU A 572 -33.63 -63.57 6.56
N ARG A 573 -34.24 -62.94 7.61
CA ARG A 573 -34.57 -63.51 8.95
C ARG A 573 -34.49 -62.49 10.12
N ALA A 574 -35.44 -62.67 11.05
CA ALA A 574 -35.98 -61.77 12.08
C ALA A 574 -35.23 -61.72 13.43
N GLU A 575 -35.44 -60.66 14.24
CA GLU A 575 -36.25 -60.69 15.49
C GLU A 575 -36.04 -59.45 16.42
N ARG A 576 -37.18 -58.98 16.97
CA ARG A 576 -37.45 -58.39 18.32
C ARG A 576 -37.00 -56.97 18.73
N MET A 577 -38.01 -56.20 19.15
CA MET A 577 -38.06 -54.92 19.89
C MET A 577 -37.68 -55.09 21.39
N PRO A 578 -37.34 -54.03 22.20
CA PRO A 578 -38.23 -52.89 22.47
C PRO A 578 -37.60 -51.48 22.66
N ARG A 579 -38.52 -50.51 22.73
CA ARG A 579 -38.41 -49.05 22.88
C ARG A 579 -37.76 -48.60 24.20
N ASN A 580 -36.96 -47.53 24.19
CA ASN A 580 -37.36 -46.21 24.73
C ASN A 580 -36.31 -45.09 24.50
N GLU A 581 -36.84 -43.89 24.31
CA GLU A 581 -36.32 -42.55 24.67
C GLU A 581 -35.42 -41.70 23.74
N SER A 582 -35.96 -40.48 23.51
CA SER A 582 -35.35 -39.18 23.17
C SER A 582 -34.73 -38.96 21.78
N ARG A 583 -35.57 -38.40 20.88
CA ARG A 583 -35.21 -37.68 19.65
C ARG A 583 -35.10 -36.18 19.96
N ILE A 584 -33.97 -35.56 19.65
CA ILE A 584 -33.86 -34.12 19.36
C ILE A 584 -33.41 -34.00 17.90
N LEU A 585 -34.29 -33.48 17.04
CA LEU A 585 -33.95 -33.02 15.70
C LEU A 585 -34.56 -31.64 15.47
N SER A 586 -33.74 -30.84 14.81
CA SER A 586 -33.91 -29.50 14.28
C SER A 586 -35.17 -29.27 13.44
N GLU A 587 -35.86 -28.16 13.67
CA GLU A 587 -36.71 -27.50 12.67
C GLU A 587 -36.47 -25.97 12.69
N LYS A 588 -36.36 -25.37 11.48
CA LYS A 588 -36.30 -23.92 11.25
C LYS A 588 -37.71 -23.31 11.37
N PRO A 589 -37.90 -22.12 11.97
CA PRO A 589 -39.24 -21.56 12.17
C PRO A 589 -39.79 -20.86 10.92
N LYS A 590 -41.12 -20.92 10.79
CA LYS A 590 -41.93 -20.37 9.70
C LYS A 590 -42.25 -18.88 9.94
N GLN A 591 -42.52 -18.19 8.84
CA GLN A 591 -42.77 -16.74 8.65
C GLN A 591 -43.91 -16.08 9.49
N HIS A 592 -44.47 -16.75 10.48
CA HIS A 592 -45.58 -16.24 11.31
C HIS A 592 -45.11 -15.66 12.67
N ASP A 593 -43.89 -15.98 13.13
CA ASP A 593 -43.39 -15.53 14.44
C ASP A 593 -42.81 -14.10 14.45
N LEU A 594 -42.53 -13.51 13.28
CA LEU A 594 -41.95 -12.16 13.21
C LEU A 594 -42.97 -11.04 13.47
N LYS A 595 -44.26 -11.29 13.21
CA LYS A 595 -45.32 -10.26 13.37
C LYS A 595 -45.72 -10.06 14.84
N ASN A 596 -45.66 -11.11 15.66
CA ASN A 596 -46.01 -11.02 17.08
C ASN A 596 -44.88 -10.40 17.91
N ALA A 597 -43.61 -10.63 17.53
CA ALA A 597 -42.46 -9.97 18.15
C ALA A 597 -42.45 -8.46 17.92
N LEU A 598 -42.91 -7.99 16.75
CA LEU A 598 -42.99 -6.56 16.42
C LEU A 598 -44.14 -5.85 17.14
N ALA A 599 -45.25 -6.55 17.40
CA ALA A 599 -46.38 -6.02 18.17
C ALA A 599 -46.07 -5.84 19.66
N ALA A 600 -45.22 -6.70 20.24
CA ALA A 600 -44.78 -6.59 21.63
C ALA A 600 -43.77 -5.44 21.84
N ALA A 601 -42.97 -5.10 20.84
CA ALA A 601 -42.01 -3.99 20.90
C ALA A 601 -42.67 -2.60 20.79
N LEU A 602 -43.89 -2.51 20.25
CA LEU A 602 -44.64 -1.26 20.09
C LEU A 602 -45.55 -0.89 21.27
N ALA A 603 -45.63 -1.73 22.31
CA ALA A 603 -46.51 -1.51 23.46
C ALA A 603 -45.87 -0.71 24.63
N GLY A 604 -44.66 -0.17 24.46
CA GLY A 604 -43.83 0.30 25.58
C GLY A 604 -43.51 1.80 25.67
N ILE A 605 -44.06 2.67 24.82
CA ILE A 605 -43.69 4.10 24.86
C ILE A 605 -44.95 4.97 24.92
N THR A 606 -45.20 5.52 26.11
CA THR A 606 -46.27 6.43 26.47
C THR A 606 -45.93 7.88 26.13
N ALA A 607 -46.88 8.59 25.52
CA ALA A 607 -46.91 10.06 25.41
C ALA A 607 -48.00 10.61 26.36
N PRO A 608 -47.84 11.82 26.94
CA PRO A 608 -48.78 12.35 27.92
C PRO A 608 -50.07 12.89 27.28
N GLU A 609 -51.15 12.77 28.04
CA GLU A 609 -52.54 13.06 27.69
C GLU A 609 -52.84 14.56 27.52
N THR A 610 -53.68 14.88 26.53
CA THR A 610 -54.38 16.17 26.37
C THR A 610 -55.76 16.14 27.04
N PRO A 611 -56.21 17.21 27.74
CA PRO A 611 -57.60 17.33 28.17
C PRO A 611 -58.50 18.09 27.17
N SER A 612 -59.68 17.52 26.94
CA SER A 612 -61.02 18.12 26.79
C SER A 612 -61.26 19.46 26.07
N LYS A 613 -62.20 19.43 25.11
CA LYS A 613 -62.84 20.54 24.40
C LYS A 613 -63.68 21.45 25.30
N ASN A 614 -63.49 22.77 25.21
CA ASN A 614 -64.51 23.81 25.06
C ASN A 614 -63.83 25.19 25.16
N GLU A 615 -63.78 25.93 24.04
CA GLU A 615 -63.99 27.38 23.95
C GLU A 615 -63.57 27.91 22.56
N SER A 616 -64.20 29.00 22.18
CA SER A 616 -64.33 29.60 20.85
C SER A 616 -63.22 30.58 20.47
N VAL A 617 -62.68 30.45 19.23
CA VAL A 617 -62.16 31.51 18.30
C VAL A 617 -60.88 32.27 18.79
N PRO A 618 -59.85 32.65 17.97
CA PRO A 618 -59.88 33.12 16.57
C PRO A 618 -58.86 32.51 15.58
N GLU A 619 -59.03 32.85 14.30
CA GLU A 619 -58.11 32.57 13.19
C GLU A 619 -56.67 33.06 13.47
N PRO A 620 -55.63 32.33 13.04
CA PRO A 620 -54.27 32.84 13.12
C PRO A 620 -54.00 33.87 12.02
N VAL A 621 -53.66 35.07 12.47
CA VAL A 621 -53.05 36.14 11.68
C VAL A 621 -51.79 35.62 10.99
N ILE A 622 -51.77 35.69 9.65
CA ILE A 622 -50.57 35.52 8.84
C ILE A 622 -49.64 36.69 9.16
N THR A 623 -48.52 36.40 9.82
CA THR A 623 -47.41 37.35 9.96
C THR A 623 -46.48 37.21 8.75
N PRO A 624 -46.13 38.31 8.06
CA PRO A 624 -45.16 38.26 6.98
C PRO A 624 -43.75 37.99 7.54
N VAL A 625 -43.02 37.14 6.82
CA VAL A 625 -41.58 36.87 7.00
C VAL A 625 -40.81 38.20 6.90
N PRO A 626 -39.86 38.51 7.80
CA PRO A 626 -39.05 39.71 7.66
C PRO A 626 -38.11 39.58 6.45
N GLU A 627 -38.09 40.60 5.61
CA GLU A 627 -37.13 40.79 4.54
C GLU A 627 -35.69 40.63 5.07
N VAL A 628 -34.89 39.84 4.36
CA VAL A 628 -33.44 39.82 4.54
C VAL A 628 -32.90 41.17 4.09
N VAL A 629 -32.70 42.07 5.05
CA VAL A 629 -31.94 43.30 4.86
C VAL A 629 -30.51 42.90 4.52
N SER A 630 -30.09 43.25 3.32
CA SER A 630 -28.71 43.18 2.88
C SER A 630 -27.89 44.21 3.69
N VAL A 631 -27.06 43.72 4.61
CA VAL A 631 -26.07 44.56 5.28
C VAL A 631 -24.89 44.72 4.33
N VAL A 632 -24.91 45.82 3.57
CA VAL A 632 -23.75 46.38 2.89
C VAL A 632 -22.87 47.01 3.97
N ILE A 633 -21.70 46.43 4.20
CA ILE A 633 -20.64 47.09 5.00
C ILE A 633 -19.91 48.02 4.04
N GLU A 634 -20.16 49.32 4.15
CA GLU A 634 -19.35 50.35 3.51
C GLU A 634 -18.01 50.51 4.25
N PRO A 635 -16.86 50.57 3.55
CA PRO A 635 -15.63 51.06 4.14
C PRO A 635 -15.62 52.60 4.07
N SER A 636 -15.68 53.24 5.24
CA SER A 636 -15.37 54.66 5.41
C SER A 636 -13.93 54.84 5.92
N ASP A 637 -13.32 55.92 5.42
CA ASP A 637 -12.14 56.65 5.91
C ASP A 637 -10.72 56.15 5.57
N ALA A 638 -10.18 56.65 4.44
CA ALA A 638 -8.92 57.43 4.32
C ALA A 638 -8.51 57.62 2.83
N PRO A 639 -7.80 58.71 2.47
CA PRO A 639 -8.25 59.62 1.42
C PRO A 639 -7.58 59.48 0.05
N SER A 640 -8.32 60.02 -0.92
CA SER A 640 -8.02 60.37 -2.31
C SER A 640 -6.68 61.09 -2.54
N LEU A 641 -6.01 60.76 -3.65
CA LEU A 641 -5.36 61.73 -4.53
C LEU A 641 -5.45 61.24 -6.00
N HIS A 642 -6.22 62.02 -6.79
CA HIS A 642 -6.21 62.29 -8.25
C HIS A 642 -5.73 61.20 -9.23
N GLU A 643 -6.56 60.67 -10.14
CA GLU A 643 -7.21 61.29 -11.32
C GLU A 643 -6.25 61.50 -12.52
N GLU A 644 -6.57 60.73 -13.57
CA GLU A 644 -6.25 60.88 -15.01
C GLU A 644 -4.80 60.78 -15.52
N VAL A 645 -4.56 59.85 -16.47
CA VAL A 645 -4.54 60.16 -17.92
C VAL A 645 -4.46 58.85 -18.73
N LEU A 646 -5.29 58.79 -19.77
CA LEU A 646 -5.33 57.81 -20.86
C LEU A 646 -4.03 57.77 -21.69
N ALA A 647 -3.79 56.59 -22.28
CA ALA A 647 -3.21 56.34 -23.60
C ALA A 647 -1.70 56.00 -23.76
N GLU A 648 -1.50 55.07 -24.70
CA GLU A 648 -0.33 54.77 -25.53
C GLU A 648 0.71 53.74 -25.05
N SER A 649 0.66 52.59 -25.74
CA SER A 649 1.70 51.59 -25.89
C SER A 649 2.83 52.10 -26.79
N HIS A 650 4.07 52.09 -26.27
CA HIS A 650 5.28 52.25 -27.09
C HIS A 650 6.27 51.10 -26.84
N PRO A 651 6.94 50.58 -27.89
CA PRO A 651 7.99 49.58 -27.75
C PRO A 651 9.28 50.20 -27.19
N LEU A 652 10.03 49.40 -26.41
CA LEU A 652 11.29 49.75 -25.76
C LEU A 652 12.34 50.26 -26.75
N LYS A 653 13.12 51.28 -26.34
CA LYS A 653 14.15 51.90 -27.18
C LYS A 653 15.39 50.99 -27.26
N PRO A 654 16.14 50.99 -28.38
CA PRO A 654 17.30 50.11 -28.60
C PRO A 654 18.39 50.16 -27.50
N LYS A 655 18.55 51.31 -26.83
CA LYS A 655 19.52 51.49 -25.73
C LYS A 655 19.16 50.69 -24.46
N ASP A 656 17.89 50.38 -24.24
CA ASP A 656 17.43 49.60 -23.09
C ASP A 656 17.62 48.09 -23.34
N VAL A 657 17.58 47.67 -24.61
CA VAL A 657 17.92 46.30 -25.03
C VAL A 657 19.42 46.05 -24.94
N GLU A 658 20.24 47.06 -25.23
CA GLU A 658 21.70 46.97 -25.15
C GLU A 658 22.20 46.86 -23.69
N LYS A 659 21.59 47.61 -22.76
CA LYS A 659 21.85 47.47 -21.31
C LYS A 659 21.43 46.10 -20.74
N LEU A 660 20.32 45.54 -21.22
CA LEU A 660 19.89 44.19 -20.81
C LEU A 660 20.83 43.10 -21.35
N ARG A 661 21.47 43.35 -22.50
CA ARG A 661 22.42 42.44 -23.12
C ARG A 661 23.78 42.45 -22.42
N GLU A 662 24.28 43.63 -22.06
CA GLU A 662 25.48 43.78 -21.22
C GLU A 662 25.32 43.11 -19.85
N HIS A 663 24.14 43.24 -19.22
CA HIS A 663 23.84 42.61 -17.93
C HIS A 663 23.73 41.07 -18.00
N PHE A 664 23.40 40.52 -19.17
CA PHE A 664 23.37 39.07 -19.41
C PHE A 664 24.77 38.51 -19.70
N ASP A 665 25.60 39.23 -20.44
CA ASP A 665 26.98 38.82 -20.76
C ASP A 665 27.88 38.85 -19.51
N GLU A 666 27.66 39.80 -18.59
CA GLU A 666 28.37 39.88 -17.31
C GLU A 666 28.04 38.69 -16.39
N LYS A 667 26.78 38.21 -16.38
CA LYS A 667 26.38 37.00 -15.64
C LYS A 667 26.85 35.70 -16.30
N ALA A 668 26.94 35.67 -17.64
CA ALA A 668 27.48 34.52 -18.37
C ALA A 668 29.00 34.35 -18.15
N ALA A 669 29.75 35.45 -18.01
CA ALA A 669 31.18 35.43 -17.70
C ALA A 669 31.46 34.89 -16.28
N VAL A 670 30.60 35.21 -15.30
CA VAL A 670 30.67 34.66 -13.93
C VAL A 670 30.35 33.16 -13.91
N PHE A 671 29.49 32.68 -14.80
CA PHE A 671 29.16 31.25 -14.94
C PHE A 671 30.25 30.44 -15.66
N ALA A 672 31.06 31.09 -16.50
CA ALA A 672 32.16 30.47 -17.23
C ALA A 672 33.46 30.33 -16.42
N ALA A 673 33.62 31.10 -15.33
CA ALA A 673 34.80 31.06 -14.46
C ALA A 673 34.85 29.87 -13.48
N THR A 674 33.77 29.07 -13.41
CA THR A 674 33.62 28.03 -12.37
C THR A 674 33.35 26.66 -12.99
N LYS A 675 34.34 26.10 -13.71
CA LYS A 675 34.41 24.64 -13.94
C LYS A 675 35.86 24.13 -13.86
N ARG A 676 36.11 23.20 -12.94
CA ARG A 676 37.11 22.13 -13.13
C ARG A 676 36.39 20.95 -13.81
N ALA A 677 37.02 20.41 -14.86
CA ALA A 677 36.48 19.50 -15.87
C ALA A 677 36.85 18.01 -15.59
N PRO A 678 36.82 17.06 -16.57
CA PRO A 678 35.63 16.36 -17.11
C PRO A 678 35.81 14.82 -17.29
N HIS A 679 34.76 14.12 -17.75
CA HIS A 679 34.87 12.95 -18.63
C HIS A 679 33.85 13.05 -19.79
N GLU A 680 34.21 12.43 -20.92
CA GLU A 680 33.93 12.79 -22.31
C GLU A 680 32.51 12.50 -22.84
N VAL A 681 32.01 13.38 -23.73
CA VAL A 681 30.99 13.03 -24.73
C VAL A 681 31.43 13.63 -26.08
N SER A 682 31.42 12.82 -27.15
CA SER A 682 31.98 13.21 -28.43
C SER A 682 31.09 14.20 -29.21
N PRO A 683 31.68 15.13 -30.00
CA PRO A 683 30.95 16.13 -30.80
C PRO A 683 29.97 15.55 -31.83
N GLN A 684 30.12 14.27 -32.22
CA GLN A 684 29.22 13.61 -33.17
C GLN A 684 27.88 13.22 -32.54
N ALA A 685 27.83 12.98 -31.23
CA ALA A 685 26.59 12.69 -30.50
C ALA A 685 25.70 13.95 -30.36
N LEU A 686 26.33 15.11 -30.16
CA LEU A 686 25.63 16.40 -30.06
C LEU A 686 25.01 16.82 -31.41
N ALA A 687 25.71 16.53 -32.52
CA ALA A 687 25.23 16.81 -33.86
C ALA A 687 24.06 15.92 -34.31
N HIS A 688 23.91 14.72 -33.72
CA HIS A 688 22.78 13.83 -33.99
C HIS A 688 21.53 14.26 -33.20
N MET A 689 21.67 14.70 -31.95
CA MET A 689 20.54 15.21 -31.15
C MET A 689 19.94 16.50 -31.72
N MET A 690 20.77 17.43 -32.24
CA MET A 690 20.25 18.67 -32.84
C MET A 690 19.53 18.49 -34.19
N ARG A 691 19.74 17.37 -34.90
CA ARG A 691 19.01 17.08 -36.15
C ARG A 691 17.61 16.50 -35.93
N ILE A 692 17.33 15.95 -34.76
CA ILE A 692 16.03 15.34 -34.44
C ILE A 692 15.03 16.41 -33.95
N THR A 693 15.48 17.49 -33.33
CA THR A 693 14.60 18.52 -32.75
C THR A 693 14.15 19.61 -33.74
N LEU A 694 14.66 19.63 -34.98
CA LEU A 694 14.34 20.66 -35.99
C LEU A 694 13.52 20.15 -37.19
N ARG A 695 12.96 18.94 -37.14
CA ARG A 695 12.18 18.37 -38.26
C ARG A 695 10.66 18.40 -38.14
N ASP A 696 10.08 18.88 -37.03
CA ASP A 696 8.61 18.84 -36.82
C ASP A 696 7.88 20.20 -36.75
N LYS A 697 8.52 21.29 -37.18
CA LYS A 697 7.83 22.56 -37.40
C LYS A 697 8.10 23.13 -38.78
N LYS A 698 7.47 22.56 -39.81
CA LYS A 698 7.16 23.24 -41.09
C LYS A 698 6.36 22.32 -42.03
N LYS A 699 5.05 22.59 -42.16
CA LYS A 699 4.10 22.34 -43.28
C LYS A 699 2.70 22.20 -42.64
N ARG A 700 1.63 22.94 -42.98
CA ARG A 700 1.31 23.87 -44.08
C ARG A 700 0.07 24.72 -43.67
N PRO A 701 -0.32 25.74 -44.46
CA PRO A 701 -1.34 26.73 -44.15
C PRO A 701 -2.74 26.38 -44.69
N GLN A 702 -3.78 26.77 -43.96
CA GLN A 702 -5.00 27.48 -44.38
C GLN A 702 -5.88 27.71 -43.15
#